data_AF-A0A7V2RWE1-F1
#
_entry.id   AF-A0A7V2RWE1-F1
#
_cell.length_a   1.000
_cell.length_b   1.000
_cell.length_c   1.000
_cell.angle_alpha   90.00
_cell.angle_beta   90.00
_cell.angle_gamma   90.00
#
_symmetry.space_group_name_H-M   'P 1'
#
loop_
_entity.id
_entity.type
_entity.pdbx_description
1 polymer ?
#
loop_
_entity_poly.entity_id
_entity_poly.type
_entity_poly.pdbx_seq_one_letter_code
_entity_poly.pdbx_strand_id
1 'polypeptide(L)'
;MGTSASPQWAILAYLNHDDPTLPQLTEIGASPEIQLLIQTNRENTAERRVFRPPAEPQPEPATVPFTTTGDPIMLADFIAWALENTDAPRFALMCRAGKISGFDAAAPATPSLPNCETEQLRQALFQSLKNTAHQKLDALFLFSPASQFIEIADQLADAAAFFVGTQTDPPSPAQIGEIVARWQRTAAEKSLSPRDLAAHAIAAAPMLSAIDLSRLNDVTRAFDALTMALLQSLGDDIIWATMWHTERRQIFPALPAAAKLHQTNLDLVEWLKFVHKRLSVAARVAIPRWYLKKMRKTDGAVRAELRRIGKNTTDPASLEMALTENLHSLPEWLTDDFTIIQSQRRRATNLAEMAAQVLSLLRDTDDIVLTAAAETPFRHGISIYLPRNIDRLTESSYLRLDFCRHTHWTSLLGAINLIAEHPRALWRLSSSLLTTANSAVREDLLRRLIGPESVMVGFREQFRALASPAKLTLTLEPQNAAPTADPIHTTDTYRLRLESPETGATVLEQRSRVNPQTIDTALEGLENLLTRGWVNAHRMGYLESLGRTLGEDIIQNLADTLQAEYRQMAWLGSGVPHLQLQLPRRLMRYPWELLHDGEGLLLERYALGRQVFADAAIAKPQPQRPSGGIRVLVIGDPLLDADFLTEAAENGRQWQQLPDA
;
A
#
# COMPACT_ATOMS: atom_id res chain seq x y z
N MET A 1 26.93 1.28 59.20
CA MET A 1 26.70 2.07 57.99
C MET A 1 25.52 1.41 57.28
N GLY A 2 24.33 1.99 57.37
CA GLY A 2 23.19 1.50 56.58
C GLY A 2 23.48 1.83 55.12
N THR A 3 23.48 0.83 54.25
CA THR A 3 23.49 1.05 52.81
C THR A 3 22.23 1.84 52.47
N SER A 4 22.36 3.10 52.07
CA SER A 4 21.22 3.83 51.52
C SER A 4 20.68 3.01 50.34
N ALA A 5 19.36 2.78 50.32
CA ALA A 5 18.75 2.08 49.22
C ALA A 5 18.97 2.91 47.94
N SER A 6 19.52 2.29 46.90
CA SER A 6 19.68 2.96 45.60
C SER A 6 18.32 3.38 45.05
N PRO A 7 18.23 4.56 44.40
CA PRO A 7 16.98 5.01 43.80
C PRO A 7 16.48 4.00 42.77
N GLN A 8 15.16 3.83 42.69
CA GLN A 8 14.54 2.94 41.70
C GLN A 8 14.50 3.58 40.31
N TRP A 9 14.41 4.92 40.26
CA TRP A 9 14.25 5.68 39.04
C TRP A 9 15.16 6.91 39.03
N ALA A 10 15.69 7.23 37.85
CA ALA A 10 16.28 8.52 37.54
C ALA A 10 15.41 9.26 36.53
N ILE A 11 14.98 10.47 36.92
CA ILE A 11 14.28 11.41 36.04
C ILE A 11 15.28 12.39 35.47
N LEU A 12 15.45 12.38 34.15
CA LEU A 12 16.37 13.24 33.42
C LEU A 12 15.56 14.40 32.85
N ALA A 13 15.67 15.60 33.42
CA ALA A 13 14.96 16.78 32.93
C ALA A 13 15.88 17.65 32.06
N TYR A 14 15.57 17.72 30.77
CA TYR A 14 16.29 18.50 29.78
C TYR A 14 15.45 19.71 29.36
N LEU A 15 15.81 20.88 29.88
CA LEU A 15 15.00 22.09 29.86
C LEU A 15 15.64 23.19 28.99
N ASN A 16 14.80 23.95 28.28
CA ASN A 16 15.21 25.12 27.52
C ASN A 16 15.79 26.24 28.41
N HIS A 17 16.32 27.28 27.76
CA HIS A 17 16.82 28.48 28.42
C HIS A 17 15.70 29.19 29.20
N ASP A 18 15.96 29.50 30.48
CA ASP A 18 15.04 30.15 31.41
C ASP A 18 13.67 29.45 31.51
N ASP A 19 13.67 28.12 31.44
CA ASP A 19 12.43 27.36 31.51
C ASP A 19 11.75 27.56 32.90
N PRO A 20 10.49 28.03 32.94
CA PRO A 20 9.80 28.31 34.20
C PRO A 20 9.48 27.06 35.03
N THR A 21 9.78 25.88 34.50
CA THR A 21 9.68 24.59 35.20
C THR A 21 10.83 24.36 36.17
N LEU A 22 11.99 25.00 35.97
CA LEU A 22 13.18 24.77 36.81
C LEU A 22 12.94 25.05 38.31
N PRO A 23 12.29 26.17 38.72
CA PRO A 23 12.00 26.41 40.14
C PRO A 23 11.10 25.33 40.76
N GLN A 24 10.08 24.88 40.03
CA GLN A 24 9.15 23.84 40.50
C GLN A 24 9.87 22.51 40.72
N LEU A 25 10.72 22.09 39.78
CA LEU A 25 11.51 20.87 39.91
C LEU A 25 12.57 20.96 41.01
N THR A 26 13.15 22.15 41.20
CA THR A 26 14.12 22.40 42.28
C THR A 26 13.45 22.35 43.65
N GLU A 27 12.23 22.89 43.78
CA GLU A 27 11.44 22.87 45.02
C GLU A 27 11.01 21.45 45.41
N ILE A 28 10.61 20.64 44.42
CA ILE A 28 10.24 19.24 44.64
C ILE A 28 11.47 18.39 44.99
N GLY A 29 12.60 18.61 44.32
CA GLY A 29 13.85 17.89 44.57
C GLY A 29 13.74 16.39 44.27
N ALA A 30 14.59 15.60 44.95
CA ALA A 30 14.62 14.15 44.83
C ALA A 30 14.00 13.44 46.05
N SER A 31 13.56 12.19 45.85
CA SER A 31 13.12 11.28 46.93
C SER A 31 14.09 10.09 47.04
N PRO A 32 14.01 9.26 48.10
CA PRO A 32 14.81 8.05 48.21
C PRO A 32 14.65 7.09 47.02
N GLU A 33 13.46 7.05 46.42
CA GLU A 33 13.11 6.16 45.32
C GLU A 33 13.32 6.79 43.94
N ILE A 34 13.35 8.13 43.85
CA ILE A 34 13.47 8.87 42.60
C ILE A 34 14.58 9.93 42.70
N GLN A 35 15.63 9.73 41.91
CA GLN A 35 16.67 10.74 41.69
C GLN A 35 16.26 11.67 40.55
N LEU A 36 16.60 12.96 40.67
CA LEU A 36 16.29 13.97 39.65
C LEU A 36 17.60 14.61 39.16
N LEU A 37 17.82 14.55 37.85
CA LEU A 37 18.99 15.14 37.18
C LEU A 37 18.49 16.15 36.16
N ILE A 38 18.96 17.39 36.24
CA ILE A 38 18.45 18.50 35.42
C ILE A 38 19.59 19.12 34.62
N GLN A 39 19.38 19.33 33.32
CA GLN A 39 20.15 20.30 32.54
C GLN A 39 19.26 21.47 32.14
N THR A 40 19.75 22.68 32.34
CA THR A 40 19.10 23.93 31.94
C THR A 40 20.11 24.84 31.28
N ASN A 41 19.69 25.54 30.23
CA ASN A 41 20.53 26.53 29.56
C ASN A 41 20.40 27.90 30.22
N ARG A 42 21.50 28.64 30.28
CA ARG A 42 21.61 30.05 30.66
C ARG A 42 22.11 30.84 29.45
N GLU A 43 22.13 32.18 29.51
CA GLU A 43 22.50 33.02 28.35
C GLU A 43 23.86 32.65 27.72
N ASN A 44 24.84 32.24 28.55
CA ASN A 44 26.22 31.99 28.13
C ASN A 44 26.82 30.67 28.65
N THR A 45 26.03 29.84 29.32
CA THR A 45 26.46 28.52 29.84
C THR A 45 25.27 27.58 29.89
N ALA A 46 25.50 26.30 30.13
CA ALA A 46 24.45 25.43 30.65
C ALA A 46 24.87 24.86 32.01
N GLU A 47 23.89 24.50 32.81
CA GLU A 47 24.10 24.02 34.17
C GLU A 47 23.47 22.65 34.32
N ARG A 48 24.22 21.72 34.91
CA ARG A 48 23.80 20.37 35.25
C ARG A 48 23.71 20.23 36.76
N ARG A 49 22.54 19.77 37.24
CA ARG A 49 22.26 19.58 38.67
C ARG A 49 21.85 18.15 38.94
N VAL A 50 22.39 17.56 40.00
CA VAL A 50 21.94 16.29 40.54
C VAL A 50 21.25 16.58 41.87
N PHE A 51 19.98 16.25 41.98
CA PHE A 51 19.25 16.35 43.23
C PHE A 51 19.33 15.02 43.97
N ARG A 52 19.80 15.09 45.21
CA ARG A 52 19.84 13.95 46.15
C ARG A 52 18.75 14.09 47.21
N PRO A 53 18.37 13.01 47.91
CA PRO A 53 17.43 13.10 49.02
C PRO A 53 17.86 14.15 50.06
N PRO A 54 16.93 14.79 50.80
CA PRO A 54 17.24 15.90 51.71
C PRO A 54 18.29 15.59 52.80
N ALA A 55 18.51 14.31 53.10
CA ALA A 55 19.50 13.86 54.07
C ALA A 55 20.95 13.91 53.57
N GLU A 56 21.15 14.07 52.26
CA GLU A 56 22.47 14.08 51.63
C GLU A 56 22.85 15.49 51.17
N PRO A 57 24.13 15.88 51.27
CA PRO A 57 24.60 17.14 50.73
C PRO A 57 24.39 17.18 49.22
N GLN A 58 23.79 18.25 48.72
CA GLN A 58 23.61 18.46 47.29
C GLN A 58 24.98 18.71 46.65
N PRO A 59 25.33 18.00 45.56
CA PRO A 59 26.55 18.27 44.81
C PRO A 59 26.51 19.66 44.19
N GLU A 60 27.67 20.29 44.03
CA GLU A 60 27.76 21.57 43.33
C GLU A 60 27.30 21.42 41.86
N PRO A 61 26.53 22.37 41.31
CA PRO A 61 26.13 22.31 39.92
C PRO A 61 27.34 22.32 38.97
N ALA A 62 27.36 21.41 38.01
CA ALA A 62 28.39 21.38 36.97
C ALA A 62 28.04 22.41 35.89
N THR A 63 28.98 23.29 35.59
CA THR A 63 28.84 24.26 34.49
C THR A 63 29.43 23.66 33.21
N VAL A 64 28.66 23.68 32.12
CA VAL A 64 29.12 23.27 30.79
C VAL A 64 29.04 24.46 29.83
N PRO A 65 29.84 24.48 28.74
CA PRO A 65 29.78 25.55 27.74
C PRO A 65 28.35 25.78 27.23
N PHE A 66 28.03 27.02 26.84
CA PHE A 66 26.74 27.32 26.22
C PHE A 66 26.55 26.45 24.99
N THR A 67 25.38 25.83 24.92
CA THR A 67 24.96 25.10 23.73
C THR A 67 23.47 25.26 23.53
N THR A 68 23.00 25.00 22.32
CA THR A 68 21.57 25.07 22.01
C THR A 68 20.90 23.81 22.55
N THR A 69 19.79 23.92 23.30
CA THR A 69 19.05 22.73 23.75
C THR A 69 18.49 21.90 22.59
N GLY A 70 18.35 22.46 21.40
CA GLY A 70 17.95 21.71 20.21
C GLY A 70 19.07 20.88 19.59
N ASP A 71 20.32 21.01 20.09
CA ASP A 71 21.46 20.28 19.55
C ASP A 71 21.42 18.80 20.02
N PRO A 72 21.28 17.82 19.10
CA PRO A 72 21.25 16.40 19.46
C PRO A 72 22.53 15.93 20.14
N ILE A 73 23.68 16.52 19.83
CA ILE A 73 24.97 16.13 20.45
C ILE A 73 24.93 16.45 21.94
N MET A 74 24.31 17.56 22.30
CA MET A 74 24.23 18.02 23.69
C MET A 74 23.19 17.30 24.50
N LEU A 75 22.09 16.90 23.87
CA LEU A 75 21.17 15.95 24.49
C LEU A 75 21.88 14.63 24.75
N ALA A 76 22.68 14.15 23.80
CA ALA A 76 23.41 12.90 23.98
C ALA A 76 24.43 12.96 25.11
N ASP A 77 25.21 14.04 25.15
CA ASP A 77 26.18 14.32 26.22
C ASP A 77 25.50 14.44 27.59
N PHE A 78 24.31 15.05 27.65
CA PHE A 78 23.52 15.13 28.89
C PHE A 78 23.09 13.75 29.39
N ILE A 79 22.60 12.89 28.50
CA ILE A 79 22.15 11.55 28.87
C ILE A 79 23.35 10.72 29.34
N ALA A 80 24.48 10.77 28.62
CA ALA A 80 25.71 10.09 29.04
C ALA A 80 26.17 10.57 30.44
N TRP A 81 26.24 11.88 30.65
CA TRP A 81 26.55 12.45 31.96
C TRP A 81 25.58 12.00 33.03
N ALA A 82 24.28 11.97 32.74
CA ALA A 82 23.27 11.57 33.70
C ALA A 82 23.43 10.10 34.12
N LEU A 83 23.70 9.21 33.16
CA LEU A 83 23.95 7.78 33.39
C LEU A 83 25.20 7.54 34.25
N GLU A 84 26.22 8.39 34.15
CA GLU A 84 27.42 8.31 34.99
C GLU A 84 27.18 8.84 36.42
N ASN A 85 26.11 9.62 36.64
CA ASN A 85 25.83 10.30 37.91
C ASN A 85 24.64 9.73 38.67
N THR A 86 24.19 8.53 38.31
CA THR A 86 23.08 7.83 38.96
C THR A 86 23.30 6.33 38.96
N ASP A 87 22.88 5.69 40.06
CA ASP A 87 22.84 4.23 40.19
C ASP A 87 21.43 3.66 39.94
N ALA A 88 20.48 4.50 39.49
CA ALA A 88 19.11 4.05 39.27
C ALA A 88 19.05 3.05 38.09
N PRO A 89 18.32 1.94 38.22
CA PRO A 89 18.20 0.94 37.15
C PRO A 89 17.18 1.31 36.06
N ARG A 90 16.43 2.41 36.23
CA ARG A 90 15.37 2.83 35.28
C ARG A 90 15.41 4.32 35.01
N PHE A 91 15.11 4.69 33.78
CA PHE A 91 15.30 6.04 33.27
C PHE A 91 14.05 6.58 32.60
N ALA A 92 13.64 7.77 33.03
CA ALA A 92 12.65 8.56 32.31
C ALA A 92 13.27 9.89 31.88
N LEU A 93 13.20 10.21 30.59
CA LEU A 93 13.66 11.49 30.05
C LEU A 93 12.47 12.44 29.86
N MET A 94 12.54 13.62 30.46
CA MET A 94 11.62 14.73 30.26
C MET A 94 12.30 15.81 29.44
N CYS A 95 11.92 15.95 28.17
CA CYS A 95 12.40 17.02 27.32
C CYS A 95 11.34 18.10 27.20
N ARG A 96 11.73 19.33 27.54
CA ARG A 96 10.97 20.55 27.25
C ARG A 96 11.76 21.38 26.25
N ALA A 97 12.01 20.77 25.09
CA ALA A 97 12.70 21.40 23.97
C ALA A 97 11.75 22.35 23.21
N GLY A 98 12.30 23.15 22.29
CA GLY A 98 11.52 23.98 21.37
C GLY A 98 10.52 23.18 20.52
N LYS A 99 10.04 23.76 19.42
CA LYS A 99 9.14 23.03 18.52
C LYS A 99 9.90 21.84 17.92
N ILE A 100 9.36 20.63 18.07
CA ILE A 100 9.88 19.46 17.37
C ILE A 100 9.44 19.59 15.92
N SER A 101 10.38 19.87 15.03
CA SER A 101 10.09 20.00 13.60
C SER A 101 10.30 18.66 12.92
N GLY A 102 9.20 18.00 12.52
CA GLY A 102 9.24 16.82 11.65
C GLY A 102 8.46 16.99 10.34
N PHE A 103 7.62 18.03 10.26
CA PHE A 103 6.54 18.08 9.27
C PHE A 103 6.52 19.32 8.37
N ASP A 104 6.93 20.49 8.87
CA ASP A 104 6.95 21.75 8.12
C ASP A 104 8.38 22.30 8.08
N ALA A 105 9.15 21.93 7.05
CA ALA A 105 10.49 22.48 6.79
C ALA A 105 10.45 23.99 6.45
N ALA A 106 9.26 24.53 6.14
CA ALA A 106 9.08 25.89 5.65
C ALA A 106 8.64 26.91 6.72
N ALA A 107 8.41 26.50 7.98
CA ALA A 107 8.14 27.48 9.02
C ALA A 107 9.45 28.23 9.33
N PRO A 108 9.51 29.57 9.16
CA PRO A 108 10.72 30.32 9.47
C PRO A 108 11.11 30.03 10.91
N ALA A 109 12.34 29.55 11.12
CA ALA A 109 12.87 29.31 12.44
C ALA A 109 12.70 30.61 13.25
N THR A 110 11.86 30.58 14.28
CA THR A 110 11.88 31.64 15.28
C THR A 110 13.26 31.61 15.91
N PRO A 111 14.06 32.68 15.82
CA PRO A 111 15.48 32.67 16.19
C PRO A 111 15.75 32.37 17.67
N SER A 112 14.72 32.27 18.51
CA SER A 112 14.82 32.06 19.96
C SER A 112 14.78 30.60 20.42
N LEU A 113 14.35 29.64 19.59
CA LEU A 113 14.26 28.24 19.98
C LEU A 113 14.76 27.33 18.85
N PRO A 114 15.92 26.66 19.00
CA PRO A 114 16.40 25.69 18.02
C PRO A 114 15.40 24.54 17.92
N ASN A 115 14.95 24.25 16.69
CA ASN A 115 14.12 23.09 16.45
C ASN A 115 15.00 21.83 16.47
N CYS A 116 14.62 20.83 17.25
CA CYS A 116 15.23 19.51 17.17
C CYS A 116 14.42 18.68 16.18
N GLU A 117 15.06 18.17 15.13
CA GLU A 117 14.40 17.24 14.21
C GLU A 117 14.20 15.88 14.90
N THR A 118 13.08 15.21 14.63
CA THR A 118 12.76 13.92 15.27
C THR A 118 13.85 12.87 15.02
N GLU A 119 14.47 12.88 13.83
CA GLU A 119 15.57 11.96 13.51
C GLU A 119 16.84 12.27 14.31
N GLN A 120 17.14 13.55 14.52
CA GLN A 120 18.26 13.99 15.36
C GLN A 120 18.04 13.58 16.82
N LEU A 121 16.81 13.73 17.32
CA LEU A 121 16.42 13.24 18.65
C LEU A 121 16.62 11.73 18.76
N ARG A 122 16.12 10.95 17.79
CA ARG A 122 16.32 9.48 17.75
C ARG A 122 17.81 9.13 17.77
N GLN A 123 18.61 9.79 16.95
CA GLN A 123 20.05 9.56 16.87
C GLN A 123 20.75 9.89 18.20
N ALA A 124 20.41 10.99 18.84
CA ALA A 124 20.94 11.38 20.15
C ALA A 124 20.65 10.32 21.22
N LEU A 125 19.40 9.86 21.29
CA LEU A 125 18.99 8.80 22.22
C LEU A 125 19.74 7.50 21.95
N PHE A 126 19.79 7.06 20.69
CA PHE A 126 20.48 5.83 20.31
C PHE A 126 21.97 5.88 20.61
N GLN A 127 22.64 6.98 20.26
CA GLN A 127 24.09 7.15 20.52
C GLN A 127 24.41 7.11 22.01
N SER A 128 23.57 7.72 22.85
CA SER A 128 23.77 7.76 24.31
C SER A 128 23.59 6.39 24.97
N LEU A 129 22.67 5.60 24.45
CA LEU A 129 22.25 4.35 25.06
C LEU A 129 23.00 3.12 24.53
N LYS A 130 23.57 3.20 23.32
CA LYS A 130 24.19 2.08 22.59
C LYS A 130 25.20 1.27 23.41
N ASN A 131 25.98 1.93 24.26
CA ASN A 131 27.05 1.31 25.04
C ASN A 131 26.68 1.07 26.51
N THR A 132 25.42 1.28 26.87
CA THR A 132 24.95 1.12 28.24
C THR A 132 24.19 -0.19 28.38
N ALA A 133 24.02 -0.68 29.62
CA ALA A 133 23.14 -1.82 29.87
C ALA A 133 21.68 -1.53 29.43
N HIS A 134 21.33 -0.25 29.30
CA HIS A 134 20.03 0.24 28.89
C HIS A 134 20.01 0.48 27.38
N GLN A 135 19.48 -0.48 26.61
CA GLN A 135 19.35 -0.30 25.16
C GLN A 135 18.26 0.71 24.77
N LYS A 136 17.31 1.01 25.68
CA LYS A 136 16.18 1.94 25.50
C LYS A 136 15.88 2.68 26.81
N LEU A 137 15.28 3.87 26.71
CA LEU A 137 14.64 4.51 27.85
C LEU A 137 13.38 3.75 28.26
N ASP A 138 13.08 3.71 29.56
CA ASP A 138 11.82 3.17 30.03
C ASP A 138 10.64 4.08 29.65
N ALA A 139 10.83 5.40 29.74
CA ALA A 139 9.83 6.38 29.33
C ALA A 139 10.46 7.67 28.78
N LEU A 140 9.85 8.22 27.73
CA LEU A 140 10.22 9.48 27.12
C LEU A 140 9.02 10.43 27.15
N PHE A 141 9.19 11.58 27.80
CA PHE A 141 8.20 12.64 27.92
C PHE A 141 8.65 13.84 27.08
N LEU A 142 7.95 14.11 25.98
CA LEU A 142 8.18 15.28 25.13
C LEU A 142 7.12 16.35 25.42
N PHE A 143 7.47 17.34 26.23
CA PHE A 143 6.61 18.48 26.57
C PHE A 143 6.78 19.62 25.56
N SER A 144 6.77 19.27 24.29
CA SER A 144 6.77 20.22 23.17
C SER A 144 5.41 20.19 22.49
N PRO A 145 4.89 21.34 22.02
CA PRO A 145 3.64 21.38 21.28
C PRO A 145 3.69 20.44 20.06
N ALA A 146 2.57 19.76 19.79
CA ALA A 146 2.43 18.88 18.64
C ALA A 146 3.53 17.79 18.58
N SER A 147 3.83 17.17 19.72
CA SER A 147 4.77 16.04 19.83
C SER A 147 4.06 14.70 19.71
N GLN A 148 2.77 14.63 20.03
CA GLN A 148 2.01 13.38 20.08
C GLN A 148 1.46 12.93 18.71
N PHE A 149 2.38 12.61 17.81
CA PHE A 149 2.07 12.05 16.50
C PHE A 149 2.51 10.59 16.40
N ILE A 150 1.74 9.78 15.67
CA ILE A 150 2.12 8.39 15.39
C ILE A 150 3.44 8.31 14.63
N GLU A 151 3.73 9.29 13.77
CA GLU A 151 4.98 9.34 13.01
C GLU A 151 6.20 9.60 13.89
N ILE A 152 6.03 10.45 14.92
CA ILE A 152 7.09 10.68 15.92
C ILE A 152 7.27 9.44 16.79
N ALA A 153 6.17 8.81 17.20
CA ALA A 153 6.21 7.57 17.97
C ALA A 153 6.95 6.46 17.20
N ASP A 154 6.69 6.30 15.89
CA ASP A 154 7.31 5.27 15.06
C ASP A 154 8.81 5.50 14.94
N GLN A 155 9.22 6.76 14.75
CA GLN A 155 10.63 7.14 14.72
C GLN A 155 11.33 6.85 16.06
N LEU A 156 10.62 6.93 17.18
CA LEU A 156 11.19 6.74 18.53
C LEU A 156 11.00 5.33 19.09
N ALA A 157 10.39 4.40 18.33
CA ALA A 157 10.05 3.05 18.79
C ALA A 157 11.27 2.23 19.27
N ASP A 158 12.44 2.53 18.71
CA ASP A 158 13.70 1.90 19.09
C ASP A 158 14.48 2.61 20.19
N ALA A 159 14.05 3.79 20.61
CA ALA A 159 14.75 4.61 21.60
C ALA A 159 14.10 4.58 22.99
N ALA A 160 12.79 4.29 23.09
CA ALA A 160 12.05 4.25 24.34
C ALA A 160 11.02 3.12 24.36
N ALA A 161 10.60 2.69 25.56
CA ALA A 161 9.50 1.75 25.74
C ALA A 161 8.14 2.48 25.77
N PHE A 162 8.05 3.60 26.47
CA PHE A 162 6.86 4.46 26.49
C PHE A 162 7.18 5.86 25.95
N PHE A 163 6.26 6.40 25.16
CA PHE A 163 6.31 7.77 24.67
C PHE A 163 5.11 8.57 25.15
N VAL A 164 5.35 9.68 25.85
CA VAL A 164 4.33 10.59 26.37
C VAL A 164 4.53 11.97 25.77
N GLY A 165 3.47 12.55 25.23
CA GLY A 165 3.53 13.85 24.56
C GLY A 165 2.18 14.55 24.56
N THR A 166 2.15 15.74 23.95
CA THR A 166 0.93 16.56 23.80
C THR A 166 0.62 16.82 22.33
N GLN A 167 -0.67 16.86 21.98
CA GLN A 167 -1.12 17.27 20.65
C GLN A 167 -1.19 18.80 20.52
N THR A 168 -1.43 19.49 21.64
CA THR A 168 -1.73 20.93 21.69
C THR A 168 -0.67 21.66 22.49
N ASP A 169 -1.04 22.22 23.63
CA ASP A 169 -0.14 22.97 24.49
C ASP A 169 0.61 22.03 25.44
N PRO A 170 1.87 22.34 25.76
CA PRO A 170 2.62 21.60 26.76
C PRO A 170 2.06 21.85 28.16
N PRO A 171 2.28 20.92 29.11
CA PRO A 171 1.88 21.12 30.50
C PRO A 171 2.51 22.38 31.09
N SER A 172 1.77 23.08 31.94
CA SER A 172 2.29 24.21 32.69
C SER A 172 3.39 23.76 33.68
N PRO A 173 4.28 24.66 34.12
CA PRO A 173 5.29 24.36 35.14
C PRO A 173 4.71 23.70 36.41
N ALA A 174 3.58 24.21 36.90
CA ALA A 174 2.89 23.66 38.08
C ALA A 174 2.38 22.23 37.82
N GLN A 175 1.88 21.95 36.62
CA GLN A 175 1.49 20.60 36.24
C GLN A 175 2.69 19.66 36.17
N ILE A 176 3.83 20.09 35.62
CA ILE A 176 5.05 19.27 35.63
C ILE A 176 5.51 18.98 37.08
N GLY A 177 5.42 19.98 37.95
CA GLY A 177 5.67 19.76 39.37
C GLY A 177 4.75 18.68 39.97
N GLU A 178 3.45 18.79 39.73
CA GLU A 178 2.48 17.79 40.19
C GLU A 178 2.73 16.39 39.59
N ILE A 179 3.20 16.30 38.34
CA ILE A 179 3.59 15.02 37.71
C ILE A 179 4.70 14.34 38.54
N VAL A 180 5.80 15.05 38.80
CA VAL A 180 6.95 14.48 39.54
C VAL A 180 6.58 14.18 40.99
N ALA A 181 5.80 15.05 41.64
CA ALA A 181 5.31 14.83 43.00
C ALA A 181 4.40 13.60 43.12
N ARG A 182 3.58 13.30 42.10
CA ARG A 182 2.78 12.06 42.05
C ARG A 182 3.65 10.83 41.87
N TRP A 183 4.68 10.91 41.03
CA TRP A 183 5.64 9.81 40.87
C TRP A 183 6.33 9.52 42.20
N GLN A 184 6.88 10.52 42.88
CA GLN A 184 7.55 10.32 44.17
C GLN A 184 6.63 9.69 45.23
N ARG A 185 5.39 10.19 45.36
CA ARG A 185 4.39 9.61 46.28
C ARG A 185 4.11 8.14 45.97
N THR A 186 3.93 7.82 44.69
CA THR A 186 3.63 6.44 44.28
C THR A 186 4.84 5.53 44.48
N ALA A 187 6.06 6.03 44.22
CA ALA A 187 7.31 5.29 44.39
C ALA A 187 7.54 4.86 45.84
N ALA A 188 7.21 5.76 46.78
CA ALA A 188 7.30 5.50 48.20
C ALA A 188 6.32 4.40 48.67
N GLU A 189 5.19 4.22 47.98
CA GLU A 189 4.18 3.23 48.32
C GLU A 189 4.40 1.89 47.61
N LYS A 190 4.82 1.91 46.34
CA LYS A 190 4.99 0.73 45.48
C LYS A 190 6.05 0.95 44.41
N SER A 191 6.55 -0.14 43.83
CA SER A 191 7.42 -0.04 42.65
C SER A 191 6.67 0.56 41.47
N LEU A 192 7.20 1.63 40.88
CA LEU A 192 6.65 2.27 39.69
C LEU A 192 7.04 1.50 38.43
N SER A 193 6.04 1.11 37.64
CA SER A 193 6.23 0.73 36.25
C SER A 193 6.29 1.98 35.34
N PRO A 194 6.86 1.86 34.12
CA PRO A 194 6.82 2.95 33.14
C PRO A 194 5.37 3.39 32.82
N ARG A 195 4.45 2.43 32.82
CA ARG A 195 3.01 2.67 32.65
C ARG A 195 2.40 3.48 33.79
N ASP A 196 2.79 3.21 35.04
CA ASP A 196 2.35 4.02 36.19
C ASP A 196 2.83 5.47 36.00
N LEU A 197 4.09 5.71 35.58
CA LEU A 197 4.59 7.06 35.31
C LEU A 197 3.72 7.79 34.28
N ALA A 198 3.45 7.15 33.14
CA ALA A 198 2.60 7.69 32.10
C ALA A 198 1.18 7.99 32.59
N ALA A 199 0.55 7.07 33.31
CA ALA A 199 -0.80 7.23 33.85
C ALA A 199 -0.88 8.40 34.85
N HIS A 200 0.09 8.51 35.76
CA HIS A 200 0.16 9.63 36.70
C HIS A 200 0.41 10.96 36.00
N ALA A 201 1.21 10.96 34.92
CA ALA A 201 1.45 12.17 34.14
C ALA A 201 0.17 12.69 33.49
N ILE A 202 -0.58 11.81 32.85
CA ILE A 202 -1.86 12.14 32.20
C ILE A 202 -2.91 12.59 33.23
N ALA A 203 -2.94 11.96 34.40
CA ALA A 203 -3.85 12.34 35.48
C ALA A 203 -3.55 13.74 36.05
N ALA A 204 -2.30 14.20 36.00
CA ALA A 204 -1.92 15.58 36.38
C ALA A 204 -2.06 16.59 35.23
N ALA A 205 -1.92 16.12 33.99
CA ALA A 205 -1.92 16.93 32.78
C ALA A 205 -2.79 16.26 31.69
N PRO A 206 -4.12 16.49 31.69
CA PRO A 206 -5.07 15.79 30.80
C PRO A 206 -4.91 15.98 29.29
N MET A 207 -4.02 16.89 28.86
CA MET A 207 -3.66 17.13 27.46
C MET A 207 -2.55 16.20 26.99
N LEU A 208 -1.89 15.50 27.92
CA LEU A 208 -0.95 14.43 27.61
C LEU A 208 -1.69 13.17 27.21
N SER A 209 -1.03 12.37 26.39
CA SER A 209 -1.35 10.96 26.20
C SER A 209 -0.05 10.17 26.09
N ALA A 210 -0.16 8.86 26.23
CA ALA A 210 0.98 7.94 26.23
C ALA A 210 0.79 6.84 25.21
N ILE A 211 1.90 6.41 24.60
CA ILE A 211 1.99 5.31 23.62
C ILE A 211 2.96 4.27 24.15
N ASP A 212 2.51 3.02 24.26
CA ASP A 212 3.41 1.87 24.43
C ASP A 212 4.03 1.55 23.06
N LEU A 213 5.32 1.84 22.93
CA LEU A 213 6.04 1.70 21.68
C LEU A 213 6.28 0.24 21.31
N SER A 214 6.18 -0.70 22.25
CA SER A 214 6.28 -2.14 21.95
C SER A 214 5.11 -2.66 21.11
N ARG A 215 3.97 -1.95 21.16
CA ARG A 215 2.73 -2.28 20.44
C ARG A 215 2.56 -1.49 19.15
N LEU A 216 3.39 -0.48 18.93
CA LEU A 216 3.24 0.44 17.81
C LEU A 216 3.32 -0.27 16.46
N ASN A 217 4.18 -1.26 16.32
CA ASN A 217 4.31 -2.06 15.09
C ASN A 217 3.02 -2.82 14.72
N ASP A 218 2.23 -3.28 15.70
CA ASP A 218 0.94 -3.93 15.42
C ASP A 218 -0.08 -2.90 14.90
N VAL A 219 -0.08 -1.70 15.50
CA VAL A 219 -0.93 -0.58 15.07
C VAL A 219 -0.54 -0.11 13.68
N THR A 220 0.74 0.12 13.41
CA THR A 220 1.20 0.64 12.11
C THR A 220 0.97 -0.36 11.00
N ARG A 221 1.14 -1.67 11.23
CA ARG A 221 0.79 -2.72 10.24
C ARG A 221 -0.70 -2.79 9.97
N ALA A 222 -1.53 -2.79 11.01
CA ALA A 222 -2.98 -2.82 10.83
C ALA A 222 -3.49 -1.55 10.12
N PHE A 223 -2.92 -0.40 10.48
CA PHE A 223 -3.19 0.87 9.83
C PHE A 223 -2.72 0.87 8.37
N ASP A 224 -1.54 0.34 8.08
CA ASP A 224 -1.03 0.21 6.71
C ASP A 224 -1.96 -0.66 5.86
N ALA A 225 -2.36 -1.83 6.36
CA ALA A 225 -3.31 -2.71 5.68
C ALA A 225 -4.63 -2.00 5.36
N LEU A 226 -5.16 -1.20 6.29
CA LEU A 226 -6.32 -0.36 6.04
C LEU A 226 -6.03 0.69 4.96
N THR A 227 -4.89 1.39 5.00
CA THR A 227 -4.54 2.42 4.00
C THR A 227 -4.37 1.82 2.60
N MET A 228 -3.74 0.65 2.46
CA MET A 228 -3.62 -0.07 1.20
C MET A 228 -4.98 -0.50 0.67
N ALA A 229 -5.84 -1.07 1.52
CA ALA A 229 -7.17 -1.50 1.13
C ALA A 229 -8.05 -0.30 0.71
N LEU A 230 -7.94 0.84 1.41
CA LEU A 230 -8.57 2.09 1.01
C LEU A 230 -8.06 2.55 -0.35
N LEU A 231 -6.73 2.56 -0.56
CA LEU A 231 -6.10 2.95 -1.82
C LEU A 231 -6.59 2.11 -3.00
N GLN A 232 -6.67 0.79 -2.82
CA GLN A 232 -7.19 -0.15 -3.83
C GLN A 232 -8.68 0.06 -4.12
N SER A 233 -9.43 0.59 -3.17
CA SER A 233 -10.88 0.77 -3.27
C SER A 233 -11.30 2.22 -3.51
N LEU A 234 -10.36 3.15 -3.70
CA LEU A 234 -10.64 4.59 -3.86
C LEU A 234 -11.53 4.90 -5.06
N GLY A 235 -11.53 4.04 -6.06
CA GLY A 235 -12.38 4.26 -7.20
C GLY A 235 -13.84 3.85 -6.97
N ASP A 236 -14.14 3.00 -5.98
CA ASP A 236 -15.50 2.53 -5.75
C ASP A 236 -16.40 3.69 -5.36
N ASP A 237 -17.48 3.92 -6.11
CA ASP A 237 -18.43 5.02 -5.88
C ASP A 237 -18.89 5.15 -4.43
N ILE A 238 -19.17 4.02 -3.76
CA ILE A 238 -19.62 4.00 -2.36
C ILE A 238 -18.52 4.48 -1.42
N ILE A 239 -17.28 4.02 -1.64
CA ILE A 239 -16.13 4.31 -0.79
C ILE A 239 -15.67 5.73 -1.04
N TRP A 240 -15.53 6.13 -2.31
CA TRP A 240 -15.24 7.50 -2.69
C TRP A 240 -16.28 8.48 -2.16
N ALA A 241 -17.59 8.20 -2.27
CA ALA A 241 -18.60 9.08 -1.71
C ALA A 241 -18.54 9.15 -0.18
N THR A 242 -18.12 8.07 0.48
CA THR A 242 -17.94 8.02 1.93
C THR A 242 -16.77 8.92 2.37
N MET A 243 -15.62 8.75 1.71
CA MET A 243 -14.40 9.52 1.99
C MET A 243 -14.57 10.97 1.53
N TRP A 244 -14.99 11.23 0.30
CA TRP A 244 -14.92 12.56 -0.31
C TRP A 244 -16.15 13.45 -0.10
N HIS A 245 -17.37 12.92 -0.30
CA HIS A 245 -18.57 13.76 -0.42
C HIS A 245 -19.07 14.36 0.90
N THR A 246 -18.64 13.82 2.04
CA THR A 246 -19.03 14.31 3.36
C THR A 246 -17.96 15.18 4.03
N GLU A 247 -16.78 15.27 3.43
CA GLU A 247 -15.58 15.76 4.10
C GLU A 247 -15.30 17.25 3.89
N ARG A 248 -15.70 17.86 2.76
CA ARG A 248 -15.58 19.32 2.56
C ARG A 248 -16.37 20.18 3.57
N ARG A 249 -17.18 19.59 4.46
CA ARG A 249 -17.96 20.35 5.47
C ARG A 249 -17.92 19.83 6.91
N GLN A 250 -17.56 18.56 7.19
CA GLN A 250 -17.77 17.98 8.55
C GLN A 250 -16.55 17.36 9.22
N ILE A 251 -15.56 16.78 8.50
CA ILE A 251 -14.29 16.34 9.12
C ILE A 251 -13.17 17.33 8.85
N PHE A 252 -13.15 17.90 7.65
CA PHE A 252 -12.53 19.17 7.38
C PHE A 252 -13.65 20.20 7.52
N PRO A 253 -14.00 20.64 8.74
CA PRO A 253 -14.95 21.73 8.83
C PRO A 253 -14.44 22.85 7.92
N ALA A 254 -15.37 23.59 7.31
CA ALA A 254 -15.10 24.97 6.97
C ALA A 254 -14.69 25.63 8.29
N LEU A 255 -13.40 25.55 8.61
CA LEU A 255 -12.79 26.19 9.75
C LEU A 255 -13.22 27.64 9.66
N PRO A 256 -13.68 28.26 10.78
CA PRO A 256 -13.86 29.71 10.82
C PRO A 256 -12.65 30.33 10.14
N ALA A 257 -12.83 31.33 9.27
CA ALA A 257 -11.72 31.89 8.51
C ALA A 257 -10.51 32.31 9.39
N ALA A 258 -10.74 32.53 10.70
CA ALA A 258 -9.74 32.78 11.72
C ALA A 258 -8.99 31.54 12.28
N ALA A 259 -9.52 30.32 12.16
CA ALA A 259 -8.87 29.07 12.59
C ALA A 259 -8.03 28.39 11.47
N LYS A 260 -7.94 29.01 10.29
CA LYS A 260 -7.21 28.54 9.11
C LYS A 260 -5.69 28.41 9.28
N LEU A 261 -5.12 28.84 10.41
CA LEU A 261 -3.67 29.02 10.53
C LEU A 261 -2.90 27.89 11.23
N HIS A 262 -3.53 26.91 11.90
CA HIS A 262 -2.76 26.00 12.78
C HIS A 262 -3.06 24.49 12.78
N GLN A 263 -4.17 23.97 12.25
CA GLN A 263 -4.44 22.52 12.39
C GLN A 263 -3.92 21.71 11.19
N THR A 264 -2.74 21.10 11.39
CA THR A 264 -2.09 20.08 10.55
C THR A 264 -2.26 18.67 11.12
N ASN A 265 -3.18 18.49 12.07
CA ASN A 265 -3.22 17.32 12.93
C ASN A 265 -4.61 16.69 12.81
N LEU A 266 -4.66 15.41 12.47
CA LEU A 266 -5.87 14.61 12.43
C LEU A 266 -5.85 13.66 13.63
N ASP A 267 -6.85 13.74 14.52
CA ASP A 267 -6.97 12.73 15.57
C ASP A 267 -7.30 11.38 14.94
N LEU A 268 -6.38 10.43 15.06
CA LEU A 268 -6.44 9.15 14.39
C LEU A 268 -7.64 8.31 14.88
N VAL A 269 -7.96 8.39 16.18
CA VAL A 269 -9.06 7.64 16.77
C VAL A 269 -10.40 8.16 16.26
N GLU A 270 -10.59 9.48 16.23
CA GLU A 270 -11.82 10.08 15.69
C GLU A 270 -11.96 9.85 14.19
N TRP A 271 -10.86 9.93 13.43
CA TRP A 271 -10.86 9.59 12.01
C TRP A 271 -11.26 8.13 11.76
N LEU A 272 -10.65 7.17 12.47
CA LEU A 272 -11.00 5.76 12.32
C LEU A 272 -12.46 5.47 12.72
N LYS A 273 -12.96 6.09 13.80
CA LYS A 273 -14.38 5.97 14.19
C LYS A 273 -15.29 6.48 13.09
N PHE A 274 -14.92 7.60 12.46
CA PHE A 274 -15.66 8.14 11.34
C PHE A 274 -15.66 7.17 10.15
N VAL A 275 -14.48 6.71 9.73
CA VAL A 275 -14.31 5.77 8.60
C VAL A 275 -15.15 4.51 8.84
N HIS A 276 -15.00 3.88 10.01
CA HIS A 276 -15.79 2.71 10.41
C HIS A 276 -17.30 2.96 10.33
N LYS A 277 -17.78 4.02 10.98
CA LYS A 277 -19.21 4.35 11.04
C LYS A 277 -19.78 4.60 9.65
N ARG A 278 -19.08 5.39 8.83
CA ARG A 278 -19.57 5.78 7.51
C ARG A 278 -19.57 4.61 6.54
N LEU A 279 -18.49 3.85 6.47
CA LEU A 279 -18.41 2.68 5.60
C LEU A 279 -19.44 1.63 6.00
N SER A 280 -19.68 1.42 7.29
CA SER A 280 -20.76 0.55 7.78
C SER A 280 -22.15 1.03 7.32
N VAL A 281 -22.42 2.34 7.40
CA VAL A 281 -23.68 2.91 6.90
C VAL A 281 -23.77 2.76 5.38
N ALA A 282 -22.69 3.07 4.66
CA ALA A 282 -22.62 3.03 3.21
C ALA A 282 -22.84 1.61 2.68
N ALA A 283 -22.20 0.61 3.28
CA ALA A 283 -22.42 -0.81 3.00
C ALA A 283 -23.90 -1.20 3.26
N ARG A 284 -24.47 -0.80 4.40
CA ARG A 284 -25.86 -1.14 4.75
C ARG A 284 -26.88 -0.54 3.77
N VAL A 285 -26.63 0.65 3.24
CA VAL A 285 -27.58 1.35 2.33
C VAL A 285 -27.28 1.15 0.84
N ALA A 286 -26.15 0.51 0.49
CA ALA A 286 -25.70 0.30 -0.88
C ALA A 286 -26.78 -0.34 -1.76
N ILE A 287 -27.22 -1.55 -1.39
CA ILE A 287 -28.20 -2.33 -2.15
C ILE A 287 -29.58 -1.64 -2.20
N PRO A 288 -30.17 -1.17 -1.09
CA PRO A 288 -31.43 -0.44 -1.14
C PRO A 288 -31.37 0.82 -2.02
N ARG A 289 -30.27 1.60 -1.92
CA ARG A 289 -30.10 2.82 -2.71
C ARG A 289 -29.96 2.51 -4.19
N TRP A 290 -29.19 1.47 -4.53
CA TRP A 290 -29.05 0.96 -5.89
C TRP A 290 -30.40 0.52 -6.45
N TYR A 291 -31.13 -0.32 -5.71
CA TYR A 291 -32.43 -0.85 -6.10
C TYR A 291 -33.42 0.27 -6.41
N LEU A 292 -33.56 1.25 -5.50
CA LEU A 292 -34.42 2.42 -5.71
C LEU A 292 -33.98 3.29 -6.90
N LYS A 293 -32.67 3.45 -7.10
CA LYS A 293 -32.11 4.19 -8.25
C LYS A 293 -32.45 3.49 -9.57
N LYS A 294 -32.31 2.16 -9.64
CA LYS A 294 -32.62 1.38 -10.85
C LYS A 294 -34.11 1.30 -11.11
N MET A 295 -34.93 1.04 -10.09
CA MET A 295 -36.41 1.10 -10.17
C MET A 295 -36.93 2.39 -10.81
N ARG A 296 -36.30 3.54 -10.51
CA ARG A 296 -36.65 4.84 -11.10
C ARG A 296 -36.22 4.98 -12.56
N LYS A 297 -35.08 4.38 -12.95
CA LYS A 297 -34.47 4.52 -14.27
C LYS A 297 -34.95 3.47 -15.28
N THR A 298 -35.36 2.30 -14.84
CA THR A 298 -35.89 1.22 -15.68
C THR A 298 -37.39 1.37 -15.88
N ASP A 299 -37.93 0.96 -17.00
CA ASP A 299 -39.36 0.97 -17.32
C ASP A 299 -39.90 -0.45 -17.61
N GLY A 300 -41.18 -0.53 -17.96
CA GLY A 300 -41.83 -1.75 -18.46
C GLY A 300 -41.67 -3.00 -17.58
N ALA A 301 -41.36 -4.11 -18.23
CA ALA A 301 -41.24 -5.43 -17.62
C ALA A 301 -40.12 -5.49 -16.56
N VAL A 302 -38.98 -4.83 -16.79
CA VAL A 302 -37.84 -4.83 -15.85
C VAL A 302 -38.22 -4.18 -14.52
N ARG A 303 -38.94 -3.05 -14.55
CA ARG A 303 -39.44 -2.40 -13.31
C ARG A 303 -40.46 -3.28 -12.59
N ALA A 304 -41.34 -3.96 -13.32
CA ALA A 304 -42.33 -4.86 -12.72
C ALA A 304 -41.65 -6.06 -12.03
N GLU A 305 -40.60 -6.60 -12.65
CA GLU A 305 -39.81 -7.70 -12.11
C GLU A 305 -39.01 -7.28 -10.87
N LEU A 306 -38.29 -6.16 -10.93
CA LEU A 306 -37.61 -5.60 -9.75
C LEU A 306 -38.60 -5.37 -8.59
N ARG A 307 -39.80 -4.82 -8.89
CA ARG A 307 -40.84 -4.64 -7.88
C ARG A 307 -41.33 -5.97 -7.30
N ARG A 308 -41.45 -7.02 -8.12
CA ARG A 308 -41.83 -8.37 -7.67
C ARG A 308 -40.78 -8.92 -6.70
N ILE A 309 -39.50 -8.82 -7.05
CA ILE A 309 -38.38 -9.28 -6.23
C ILE A 309 -38.35 -8.53 -4.88
N GLY A 310 -38.50 -7.20 -4.88
CA GLY A 310 -38.44 -6.39 -3.67
C GLY A 310 -39.73 -6.30 -2.84
N LYS A 311 -40.83 -6.93 -3.25
CA LYS A 311 -42.17 -6.73 -2.63
C LYS A 311 -42.26 -7.17 -1.16
N ASN A 312 -41.44 -8.13 -0.76
CA ASN A 312 -41.48 -8.75 0.57
C ASN A 312 -40.21 -8.56 1.40
N THR A 313 -39.28 -7.72 0.94
CA THR A 313 -37.96 -7.55 1.58
C THR A 313 -37.99 -6.31 2.46
N THR A 314 -38.00 -6.50 3.78
CA THR A 314 -38.07 -5.41 4.77
C THR A 314 -36.68 -4.93 5.19
N ASP A 315 -35.65 -5.78 5.11
CA ASP A 315 -34.27 -5.45 5.45
C ASP A 315 -33.31 -5.55 4.23
N PRO A 316 -32.15 -4.85 4.27
CA PRO A 316 -31.20 -4.84 3.16
C PRO A 316 -30.62 -6.21 2.78
N ALA A 317 -30.43 -7.13 3.74
CA ALA A 317 -29.84 -8.44 3.47
C ALA A 317 -30.84 -9.35 2.75
N SER A 318 -32.11 -9.34 3.18
CA SER A 318 -33.19 -10.03 2.46
C SER A 318 -33.36 -9.51 1.04
N LEU A 319 -33.23 -8.20 0.81
CA LEU A 319 -33.28 -7.61 -0.53
C LEU A 319 -32.12 -8.09 -1.42
N GLU A 320 -30.91 -8.12 -0.89
CA GLU A 320 -29.73 -8.60 -1.62
C GLU A 320 -29.84 -10.10 -1.96
N MET A 321 -30.31 -10.92 -1.02
CA MET A 321 -30.53 -12.35 -1.23
C MET A 321 -31.58 -12.58 -2.33
N ALA A 322 -32.73 -11.90 -2.24
CA ALA A 322 -33.79 -11.99 -3.25
C ALA A 322 -33.31 -11.56 -4.65
N LEU A 323 -32.52 -10.49 -4.75
CA LEU A 323 -31.93 -10.07 -6.02
C LEU A 323 -30.93 -11.11 -6.56
N THR A 324 -30.13 -11.72 -5.70
CA THR A 324 -29.15 -12.76 -6.07
C THR A 324 -29.83 -14.01 -6.63
N GLU A 325 -30.88 -14.49 -5.95
CA GLU A 325 -31.64 -15.68 -6.39
C GLU A 325 -32.35 -15.46 -7.73
N ASN A 326 -32.68 -14.21 -8.06
CA ASN A 326 -33.40 -13.85 -9.28
C ASN A 326 -32.49 -13.21 -10.35
N LEU A 327 -31.15 -13.33 -10.26
CA LEU A 327 -30.24 -12.75 -11.27
C LEU A 327 -30.52 -13.23 -12.70
N HIS A 328 -30.94 -14.50 -12.84
CA HIS A 328 -31.28 -15.12 -14.11
C HIS A 328 -32.54 -14.52 -14.78
N SER A 329 -33.41 -13.84 -14.02
CA SER A 329 -34.61 -13.17 -14.56
C SER A 329 -34.37 -11.71 -14.92
N LEU A 330 -33.20 -11.16 -14.60
CA LEU A 330 -32.83 -9.77 -14.89
C LEU A 330 -32.03 -9.68 -16.20
N PRO A 331 -32.12 -8.54 -16.92
CA PRO A 331 -31.24 -8.28 -18.06
C PRO A 331 -29.76 -8.29 -17.65
N GLU A 332 -28.90 -8.78 -18.53
CA GLU A 332 -27.44 -8.94 -18.31
C GLU A 332 -26.79 -7.66 -17.75
N TRP A 333 -27.04 -6.50 -18.36
CA TRP A 333 -26.47 -5.23 -17.90
C TRP A 333 -26.85 -4.86 -16.46
N LEU A 334 -28.02 -5.31 -15.98
CA LEU A 334 -28.49 -5.06 -14.61
C LEU A 334 -27.87 -6.05 -13.64
N THR A 335 -27.67 -7.30 -14.08
CA THR A 335 -26.93 -8.34 -13.35
C THR A 335 -25.48 -7.93 -13.12
N ASP A 336 -24.81 -7.39 -14.15
CA ASP A 336 -23.44 -6.86 -14.04
C ASP A 336 -23.37 -5.72 -13.03
N ASP A 337 -24.25 -4.73 -13.17
CA ASP A 337 -24.30 -3.56 -12.29
C ASP A 337 -24.67 -3.95 -10.84
N PHE A 338 -25.50 -4.98 -10.65
CA PHE A 338 -25.80 -5.55 -9.33
C PHE A 338 -24.58 -6.26 -8.72
N THR A 339 -23.83 -7.01 -9.53
CA THR A 339 -22.61 -7.71 -9.09
C THR A 339 -21.54 -6.71 -8.66
N ILE A 340 -21.37 -5.62 -9.41
CA ILE A 340 -20.48 -4.52 -9.07
C ILE A 340 -20.88 -3.91 -7.71
N ILE A 341 -22.16 -3.55 -7.50
CA ILE A 341 -22.57 -2.93 -6.23
C ILE A 341 -22.47 -3.89 -5.04
N GLN A 342 -22.69 -5.20 -5.24
CA GLN A 342 -22.42 -6.21 -4.22
C GLN A 342 -20.94 -6.27 -3.85
N SER A 343 -20.05 -6.26 -4.85
CA SER A 343 -18.60 -6.27 -4.64
C SER A 343 -18.15 -5.04 -3.83
N GLN A 344 -18.61 -3.84 -4.23
CA GLN A 344 -18.33 -2.59 -3.50
C GLN A 344 -18.89 -2.60 -2.07
N ARG A 345 -20.08 -3.16 -1.87
CA ARG A 345 -20.67 -3.32 -0.52
C ARG A 345 -19.80 -4.17 0.38
N ARG A 346 -19.36 -5.34 -0.11
CA ARG A 346 -18.50 -6.26 0.65
C ARG A 346 -17.17 -5.59 1.01
N ARG A 347 -16.54 -4.89 0.06
CA ARG A 347 -15.33 -4.10 0.33
C ARG A 347 -15.55 -3.02 1.39
N ALA A 348 -16.64 -2.27 1.31
CA ALA A 348 -16.97 -1.27 2.34
C ALA A 348 -17.16 -1.90 3.73
N THR A 349 -17.78 -3.09 3.83
CA THR A 349 -17.85 -3.85 5.09
C THR A 349 -16.46 -4.23 5.59
N ASN A 350 -15.62 -4.85 4.75
CA ASN A 350 -14.27 -5.28 5.14
C ASN A 350 -13.41 -4.09 5.60
N LEU A 351 -13.49 -2.96 4.91
CA LEU A 351 -12.77 -1.74 5.30
C LEU A 351 -13.28 -1.17 6.63
N ALA A 352 -14.59 -1.23 6.88
CA ALA A 352 -15.15 -0.83 8.17
C ALA A 352 -14.64 -1.73 9.30
N GLU A 353 -14.52 -3.04 9.06
CA GLU A 353 -13.96 -4.01 10.00
C GLU A 353 -12.47 -3.77 10.25
N MET A 354 -11.68 -3.50 9.21
CA MET A 354 -10.27 -3.11 9.33
C MET A 354 -10.12 -1.83 10.17
N ALA A 355 -10.95 -0.80 9.93
CA ALA A 355 -10.94 0.40 10.75
C ALA A 355 -11.30 0.11 12.22
N ALA A 356 -12.24 -0.80 12.48
CA ALA A 356 -12.57 -1.26 13.83
C ALA A 356 -11.42 -2.05 14.48
N GLN A 357 -10.68 -2.83 13.70
CA GLN A 357 -9.50 -3.56 14.16
C GLN A 357 -8.40 -2.59 14.60
N VAL A 358 -8.05 -1.59 13.78
CA VAL A 358 -7.07 -0.55 14.18
C VAL A 358 -7.55 0.19 15.44
N LEU A 359 -8.83 0.54 15.51
CA LEU A 359 -9.41 1.14 16.73
C LEU A 359 -9.29 0.24 17.95
N SER A 360 -9.43 -1.08 17.80
CA SER A 360 -9.31 -2.00 18.92
C SER A 360 -7.89 -2.07 19.47
N LEU A 361 -6.89 -1.97 18.60
CA LEU A 361 -5.47 -1.91 18.99
C LEU A 361 -5.12 -0.57 19.67
N LEU A 362 -5.82 0.51 19.31
CA LEU A 362 -5.67 1.82 19.93
C LEU A 362 -6.47 1.98 21.22
N ARG A 363 -7.41 1.08 21.54
CA ARG A 363 -8.25 1.21 22.74
C ARG A 363 -7.52 0.73 23.98
N ASP A 364 -7.90 1.36 25.08
CA ASP A 364 -7.56 1.03 26.45
C ASP A 364 -8.22 -0.30 26.86
N THR A 365 -7.73 -1.41 26.32
CA THR A 365 -7.72 -2.66 27.09
C THR A 365 -6.66 -2.52 28.16
N ASP A 366 -6.77 -3.26 29.27
CA ASP A 366 -5.83 -3.23 30.41
C ASP A 366 -4.33 -3.45 30.05
N ASP A 367 -3.94 -3.48 28.77
CA ASP A 367 -2.60 -3.62 28.19
C ASP A 367 -2.18 -2.47 27.22
N ILE A 368 -2.90 -1.36 27.21
CA ILE A 368 -2.62 0.00 26.69
C ILE A 368 -1.60 0.20 25.55
N VAL A 369 -2.13 0.70 24.42
CA VAL A 369 -1.43 1.63 23.49
C VAL A 369 -1.77 3.10 23.78
N LEU A 370 -2.89 3.42 24.45
CA LEU A 370 -3.28 4.79 24.79
C LEU A 370 -3.94 4.92 26.17
N THR A 371 -3.28 5.60 27.11
CA THR A 371 -3.98 6.23 28.24
C THR A 371 -4.35 7.65 27.81
N ALA A 372 -5.62 8.00 27.91
CA ALA A 372 -6.10 9.39 27.80
C ALA A 372 -6.99 9.67 29.01
N ALA A 373 -6.92 10.88 29.57
CA ALA A 373 -7.74 11.25 30.73
C ALA A 373 -9.24 11.09 30.38
N ALA A 374 -9.97 10.30 31.18
CA ALA A 374 -11.31 9.81 30.84
C ALA A 374 -12.41 10.89 30.73
N GLU A 375 -12.16 12.13 31.15
CA GLU A 375 -13.21 13.11 31.44
C GLU A 375 -13.20 14.40 30.60
N THR A 376 -12.23 14.62 29.72
CA THR A 376 -12.24 15.84 28.88
C THR A 376 -12.95 15.59 27.54
N PRO A 377 -13.82 16.53 27.08
CA PRO A 377 -14.55 16.41 25.81
C PRO A 377 -13.63 16.45 24.58
N PHE A 378 -12.35 16.80 24.77
CA PHE A 378 -11.32 16.73 23.75
C PHE A 378 -10.40 15.56 24.09
N ARG A 379 -10.84 14.35 23.73
CA ARG A 379 -9.98 13.16 23.80
C ARG A 379 -8.89 13.32 22.74
N HIS A 380 -7.72 13.77 23.15
CA HIS A 380 -6.53 13.85 22.33
C HIS A 380 -5.78 12.52 22.49
N GLY A 381 -6.04 11.56 21.60
CA GLY A 381 -5.37 10.26 21.62
C GLY A 381 -4.03 10.34 20.91
N ILE A 382 -4.01 9.88 19.67
CA ILE A 382 -2.83 9.94 18.78
C ILE A 382 -3.21 10.79 17.58
N SER A 383 -2.36 11.74 17.22
CA SER A 383 -2.50 12.47 15.96
C SER A 383 -1.75 11.75 14.84
N ILE A 384 -2.27 11.90 13.63
CA ILE A 384 -1.52 11.66 12.40
C ILE A 384 -1.39 12.99 11.66
N TYR A 385 -0.24 13.24 11.06
CA TYR A 385 0.01 14.49 10.36
C TYR A 385 -0.78 14.53 9.05
N LEU A 386 -1.48 15.64 8.85
CA LEU A 386 -2.22 15.95 7.64
C LEU A 386 -1.64 17.22 6.99
N PRO A 387 -0.85 17.06 5.92
CA PRO A 387 -0.18 18.18 5.26
C PRO A 387 -1.20 19.15 4.67
N ARG A 388 -0.98 20.46 4.85
CA ARG A 388 -1.85 21.49 4.25
C ARG A 388 -1.79 21.51 2.73
N ASN A 389 -0.59 21.27 2.21
CA ASN A 389 -0.31 21.24 0.80
C ASN A 389 0.44 19.95 0.49
N ILE A 390 -0.31 18.94 0.04
CA ILE A 390 0.24 17.64 -0.33
C ILE A 390 1.29 17.80 -1.45
N ASP A 391 1.18 18.82 -2.30
CA ASP A 391 2.18 19.08 -3.35
C ASP A 391 3.55 19.51 -2.78
N ARG A 392 3.57 20.09 -1.58
CA ARG A 392 4.83 20.45 -0.87
C ARG A 392 5.38 19.33 -0.01
N LEU A 393 4.67 18.20 0.09
CA LEU A 393 5.13 17.07 0.89
C LEU A 393 6.46 16.51 0.38
N THR A 394 6.68 16.56 -0.94
CA THR A 394 7.96 16.18 -1.56
C THR A 394 9.12 17.08 -1.19
N GLU A 395 8.85 18.32 -0.79
CA GLU A 395 9.86 19.29 -0.32
C GLU A 395 10.11 19.20 1.19
N SER A 396 9.30 18.43 1.92
CA SER A 396 9.37 18.29 3.37
C SER A 396 10.26 17.12 3.80
N SER A 397 10.81 17.18 5.01
CA SER A 397 11.49 16.04 5.65
C SER A 397 10.54 14.90 6.05
N TYR A 398 9.23 15.09 5.92
CA TYR A 398 8.21 14.11 6.29
C TYR A 398 8.39 12.76 5.58
N LEU A 399 8.76 12.77 4.29
CA LEU A 399 9.01 11.55 3.52
C LEU A 399 10.24 10.76 4.00
N ARG A 400 11.08 11.35 4.84
CA ARG A 400 12.26 10.69 5.42
C ARG A 400 11.94 9.90 6.68
N LEU A 401 10.78 10.14 7.30
CA LEU A 401 10.34 9.43 8.49
C LEU A 401 10.12 7.95 8.16
N ASP A 402 10.49 7.08 9.09
CA ASP A 402 10.35 5.63 8.90
C ASP A 402 8.87 5.23 8.80
N PHE A 403 7.97 5.95 9.48
CA PHE A 403 6.52 5.77 9.33
C PHE A 403 6.04 5.84 7.88
N CYS A 404 6.58 6.78 7.10
CA CYS A 404 6.21 6.95 5.68
C CYS A 404 6.76 5.83 4.79
N ARG A 405 7.80 5.11 5.26
CA ARG A 405 8.36 3.93 4.59
C ARG A 405 7.61 2.66 4.98
N HIS A 406 7.11 2.61 6.21
CA HIS A 406 6.37 1.47 6.75
C HIS A 406 4.89 1.49 6.38
N THR A 407 4.33 2.65 6.03
CA THR A 407 2.90 2.81 5.75
C THR A 407 2.63 3.49 4.41
N HIS A 408 1.50 3.15 3.79
CA HIS A 408 1.00 3.74 2.55
C HIS A 408 0.14 4.99 2.80
N TRP A 409 0.21 5.59 4.00
CA TRP A 409 -0.56 6.79 4.36
C TRP A 409 -0.33 7.94 3.37
N THR A 410 0.93 8.22 3.05
CA THR A 410 1.26 9.29 2.11
C THR A 410 0.75 8.98 0.70
N SER A 411 0.83 7.72 0.28
CA SER A 411 0.28 7.28 -1.01
C SER A 411 -1.23 7.46 -1.06
N LEU A 412 -1.95 7.14 0.04
CA LEU A 412 -3.39 7.35 0.16
C LEU A 412 -3.73 8.84 0.06
N LEU A 413 -3.04 9.71 0.81
CA LEU A 413 -3.24 11.16 0.74
C LEU A 413 -2.97 11.72 -0.67
N GLY A 414 -1.87 11.29 -1.30
CA GLY A 414 -1.52 11.67 -2.66
C GLY A 414 -2.58 11.24 -3.68
N ALA A 415 -3.09 10.01 -3.56
CA ALA A 415 -4.14 9.49 -4.43
C ALA A 415 -5.47 10.25 -4.26
N ILE A 416 -5.88 10.50 -3.02
CA ILE A 416 -7.06 11.31 -2.72
C ILE A 416 -6.92 12.70 -3.34
N ASN A 417 -5.78 13.38 -3.12
CA ASN A 417 -5.51 14.70 -3.70
C ASN A 417 -5.53 14.69 -5.24
N LEU A 418 -4.91 13.68 -5.86
CA LEU A 418 -4.87 13.53 -7.31
C LEU A 418 -6.27 13.35 -7.92
N ILE A 419 -7.10 12.49 -7.32
CA ILE A 419 -8.48 12.24 -7.79
C ILE A 419 -9.34 13.49 -7.60
N ALA A 420 -9.19 14.15 -6.46
CA ALA A 420 -9.99 15.30 -6.05
C ALA A 420 -9.71 16.57 -6.85
N GLU A 421 -8.45 16.99 -6.86
CA GLU A 421 -8.05 18.32 -7.32
C GLU A 421 -7.39 18.27 -8.71
N HIS A 422 -6.92 17.08 -9.14
CA HIS A 422 -6.19 16.91 -10.40
C HIS A 422 -6.65 15.73 -11.28
N PRO A 423 -7.97 15.54 -11.53
CA PRO A 423 -8.46 14.41 -12.34
C PRO A 423 -7.89 14.42 -13.77
N ARG A 424 -7.57 15.60 -14.32
CA ARG A 424 -6.89 15.73 -15.62
C ARG A 424 -5.45 15.20 -15.62
N ALA A 425 -4.74 15.33 -14.50
CA ALA A 425 -3.38 14.80 -14.37
C ALA A 425 -3.41 13.27 -14.30
N LEU A 426 -4.38 12.70 -13.55
CA LEU A 426 -4.62 11.25 -13.54
C LEU A 426 -4.92 10.71 -14.94
N TRP A 427 -5.75 11.43 -15.71
CA TRP A 427 -6.00 11.07 -17.10
C TRP A 427 -4.75 11.14 -17.98
N ARG A 428 -3.92 12.19 -17.82
CA ARG A 428 -2.65 12.32 -18.54
C ARG A 428 -1.68 11.18 -18.21
N LEU A 429 -1.56 10.79 -16.94
CA LEU A 429 -0.74 9.66 -16.51
C LEU A 429 -1.25 8.36 -17.10
N SER A 430 -2.55 8.10 -17.00
CA SER A 430 -3.18 6.91 -17.58
C SER A 430 -2.98 6.84 -19.09
N SER A 431 -3.19 7.96 -19.80
CA SER A 431 -2.97 8.07 -21.24
C SER A 431 -1.50 7.89 -21.61
N SER A 432 -0.57 8.48 -20.84
CA SER A 432 0.88 8.32 -21.04
C SER A 432 1.31 6.87 -20.83
N LEU A 433 0.79 6.19 -19.81
CA LEU A 433 1.05 4.77 -19.57
C LEU A 433 0.49 3.90 -20.69
N LEU A 434 -0.76 4.15 -21.12
CA LEU A 434 -1.35 3.41 -22.23
C LEU A 434 -0.59 3.62 -23.54
N THR A 435 -0.11 4.83 -23.82
CA THR A 435 0.64 5.13 -25.06
C THR A 435 2.05 4.56 -25.07
N THR A 436 2.74 4.57 -23.93
CA THR A 436 4.15 4.13 -23.82
C THR A 436 4.32 2.66 -23.44
N ALA A 437 3.32 2.04 -22.81
CA ALA A 437 3.37 0.63 -22.45
C ALA A 437 3.44 -0.27 -23.70
N ASN A 438 4.24 -1.34 -23.59
CA ASN A 438 4.23 -2.43 -24.56
C ASN A 438 2.84 -3.11 -24.59
N SER A 439 2.55 -3.93 -25.61
CA SER A 439 1.22 -4.52 -25.81
C SER A 439 0.72 -5.30 -24.59
N ALA A 440 1.59 -6.10 -23.96
CA ALA A 440 1.21 -6.91 -22.79
C ALA A 440 0.88 -6.05 -21.57
N VAL A 441 1.71 -5.05 -21.24
CA VAL A 441 1.47 -4.14 -20.12
C VAL A 441 0.26 -3.25 -20.40
N ARG A 442 0.09 -2.81 -21.65
CA ARG A 442 -1.09 -2.03 -22.06
C ARG A 442 -2.36 -2.84 -21.92
N GLU A 443 -2.37 -4.11 -22.34
CA GLU A 443 -3.51 -5.00 -22.19
C GLU A 443 -3.81 -5.28 -20.72
N ASP A 444 -2.79 -5.51 -19.88
CA ASP A 444 -2.99 -5.68 -18.44
C ASP A 444 -3.53 -4.40 -17.79
N LEU A 445 -2.98 -3.23 -18.15
CA LEU A 445 -3.49 -1.93 -17.69
C LEU A 445 -4.94 -1.70 -18.13
N LEU A 446 -5.27 -1.97 -19.39
CA LEU A 446 -6.64 -1.88 -19.87
C LEU A 446 -7.52 -2.87 -19.11
N ARG A 447 -7.12 -4.14 -18.97
CA ARG A 447 -7.86 -5.15 -18.19
C ARG A 447 -8.12 -4.68 -16.75
N ARG A 448 -7.17 -4.00 -16.10
CA ARG A 448 -7.35 -3.40 -14.77
C ARG A 448 -8.22 -2.15 -14.78
N LEU A 449 -8.17 -1.33 -15.84
CA LEU A 449 -8.99 -0.13 -16.01
C LEU A 449 -10.43 -0.43 -16.43
N ILE A 450 -10.70 -1.52 -17.16
CA ILE A 450 -12.05 -1.87 -17.65
C ILE A 450 -12.61 -3.16 -17.03
N GLY A 451 -11.84 -3.79 -16.14
CA GLY A 451 -12.23 -4.99 -15.43
C GLY A 451 -13.47 -4.78 -14.55
N PRO A 452 -14.14 -5.86 -14.12
CA PRO A 452 -15.36 -5.79 -13.32
C PRO A 452 -15.14 -5.08 -11.97
N GLU A 453 -13.91 -5.16 -11.44
CA GLU A 453 -13.52 -4.47 -10.21
C GLU A 453 -13.03 -3.04 -10.45
N SER A 454 -12.99 -2.60 -11.70
CA SER A 454 -12.54 -1.27 -12.04
C SER A 454 -13.65 -0.26 -12.00
N VAL A 455 -13.27 0.96 -11.70
CA VAL A 455 -14.21 2.05 -11.46
C VAL A 455 -14.50 2.80 -12.76
N MET A 456 -13.65 2.55 -13.76
CA MET A 456 -13.87 2.95 -15.13
C MET A 456 -14.63 1.87 -15.93
N VAL A 457 -15.20 0.85 -15.28
CA VAL A 457 -16.02 -0.19 -15.95
C VAL A 457 -17.17 0.40 -16.74
N GLY A 458 -17.77 1.50 -16.26
CA GLY A 458 -18.82 2.23 -17.00
C GLY A 458 -18.34 2.86 -18.32
N PHE A 459 -17.04 3.00 -18.51
CA PHE A 459 -16.41 3.50 -19.73
C PHE A 459 -15.81 2.37 -20.60
N ARG A 460 -16.09 1.10 -20.28
CA ARG A 460 -15.54 -0.07 -21.00
C ARG A 460 -15.64 0.07 -22.52
N GLU A 461 -16.79 0.50 -23.04
CA GLU A 461 -16.99 0.70 -24.49
C GLU A 461 -16.10 1.78 -25.09
N GLN A 462 -15.74 2.83 -24.34
CA GLN A 462 -14.85 3.89 -24.83
C GLN A 462 -13.40 3.42 -24.91
N PHE A 463 -12.97 2.59 -23.94
CA PHE A 463 -11.63 2.01 -23.91
C PHE A 463 -11.47 0.79 -24.82
N ARG A 464 -12.57 0.20 -25.25
CA ARG A 464 -12.59 -0.94 -26.17
C ARG A 464 -11.84 -0.65 -27.47
N ALA A 465 -11.88 0.60 -27.95
CA ALA A 465 -11.11 1.03 -29.12
C ALA A 465 -9.58 1.03 -28.91
N LEU A 466 -9.11 1.06 -27.65
CA LEU A 466 -7.69 1.02 -27.29
C LEU A 466 -7.20 -0.39 -26.98
N ALA A 467 -8.12 -1.32 -26.69
CA ALA A 467 -7.79 -2.72 -26.47
C ALA A 467 -7.40 -3.37 -27.79
N SER A 468 -6.34 -4.18 -27.77
CA SER A 468 -6.10 -5.12 -28.86
C SER A 468 -7.31 -6.04 -28.96
N PRO A 469 -7.82 -6.33 -30.17
CA PRO A 469 -8.84 -7.36 -30.32
C PRO A 469 -8.30 -8.69 -29.77
N ALA A 470 -9.14 -9.44 -29.08
CA ALA A 470 -8.79 -10.75 -28.56
C ALA A 470 -8.32 -11.63 -29.73
N LYS A 471 -7.07 -12.10 -29.65
CA LYS A 471 -6.42 -12.86 -30.71
C LYS A 471 -5.95 -14.23 -30.21
N LEU A 472 -6.43 -15.29 -30.84
CA LEU A 472 -5.82 -16.61 -30.74
C LEU A 472 -4.56 -16.61 -31.57
N THR A 473 -3.47 -17.16 -31.04
CA THR A 473 -2.24 -17.34 -31.83
C THR A 473 -2.04 -18.81 -32.09
N LEU A 474 -2.11 -19.21 -33.37
CA LEU A 474 -1.83 -20.56 -33.82
C LEU A 474 -0.46 -20.57 -34.50
N THR A 475 0.51 -21.20 -33.84
CA THR A 475 1.90 -21.25 -34.26
C THR A 475 2.25 -22.64 -34.78
N LEU A 476 2.82 -22.71 -35.98
CA LEU A 476 3.40 -23.94 -36.52
C LEU A 476 4.93 -23.77 -36.58
N GLU A 477 5.64 -24.47 -35.71
CA GLU A 477 7.11 -24.48 -35.68
C GLU A 477 7.62 -25.73 -36.41
N PRO A 478 8.53 -25.62 -37.40
CA PRO A 478 9.13 -26.79 -38.01
C PRO A 478 9.96 -27.52 -36.95
N GLN A 479 9.68 -28.80 -36.74
CA GLN A 479 10.50 -29.61 -35.86
C GLN A 479 11.69 -30.10 -36.69
N ASN A 480 12.91 -29.63 -36.37
CA ASN A 480 14.13 -30.05 -37.07
C ASN A 480 14.19 -31.57 -37.12
N ALA A 481 13.84 -32.14 -38.27
CA ALA A 481 14.11 -33.52 -38.56
C ALA A 481 15.63 -33.64 -38.68
N ALA A 482 16.24 -34.52 -37.89
CA ALA A 482 17.59 -34.97 -38.21
C ALA A 482 17.58 -35.41 -39.68
N PRO A 483 18.58 -35.04 -40.50
CA PRO A 483 18.58 -35.33 -41.92
C PRO A 483 18.51 -36.86 -42.15
N THR A 484 17.31 -37.37 -42.34
CA THR A 484 17.04 -38.76 -42.70
C THR A 484 17.23 -38.91 -44.20
N ALA A 485 18.01 -39.90 -44.61
CA ALA A 485 18.59 -40.05 -45.95
C ALA A 485 17.63 -40.45 -47.08
N ASP A 486 16.31 -40.38 -46.88
CA ASP A 486 15.31 -40.77 -47.89
C ASP A 486 14.51 -39.55 -48.40
N PRO A 487 14.85 -38.98 -49.58
CA PRO A 487 14.26 -37.75 -50.09
C PRO A 487 12.88 -37.91 -50.77
N ILE A 488 12.30 -39.12 -50.81
CA ILE A 488 11.18 -39.41 -51.72
C ILE A 488 9.79 -39.25 -51.07
N HIS A 489 9.67 -39.34 -49.73
CA HIS A 489 8.37 -39.16 -49.03
C HIS A 489 8.54 -38.51 -47.64
N THR A 490 9.13 -37.32 -47.56
CA THR A 490 9.30 -36.64 -46.28
C THR A 490 8.00 -35.95 -45.87
N THR A 491 7.20 -36.61 -45.01
CA THR A 491 6.17 -35.92 -44.23
C THR A 491 6.86 -34.96 -43.27
N ASP A 492 6.70 -33.66 -43.50
CA ASP A 492 7.24 -32.65 -42.61
C ASP A 492 6.46 -32.67 -41.29
N THR A 493 7.18 -32.74 -40.17
CA THR A 493 6.58 -32.69 -38.83
C THR A 493 6.69 -31.29 -38.27
N TYR A 494 5.55 -30.73 -37.86
CA TYR A 494 5.44 -29.41 -37.24
C TYR A 494 4.96 -29.55 -35.80
N ARG A 495 5.53 -28.73 -34.91
CA ARG A 495 5.01 -28.52 -33.57
C ARG A 495 3.98 -27.40 -33.65
N LEU A 496 2.73 -27.76 -33.44
CA LEU A 496 1.62 -26.83 -33.42
C LEU A 496 1.37 -26.38 -31.99
N ARG A 497 1.25 -25.06 -31.79
CA ARG A 497 0.97 -24.44 -30.48
C ARG A 497 -0.18 -23.47 -30.65
N LEU A 498 -1.23 -23.63 -29.84
CA LEU A 498 -2.33 -22.69 -29.74
C LEU A 498 -2.20 -21.93 -28.43
N GLU A 499 -2.05 -20.61 -28.51
CA GLU A 499 -1.95 -19.72 -27.37
C GLU A 499 -3.23 -18.89 -27.23
N SER A 500 -3.79 -18.90 -26.03
CA SER A 500 -4.95 -18.08 -25.69
C SER A 500 -4.50 -16.78 -25.04
N PRO A 501 -5.03 -15.62 -25.49
CA PRO A 501 -4.70 -14.32 -24.92
C PRO A 501 -5.25 -14.17 -23.50
N GLU A 502 -6.26 -14.96 -23.13
CA GLU A 502 -6.87 -14.90 -21.80
C GLU A 502 -6.00 -15.57 -20.75
N THR A 503 -5.58 -16.82 -21.03
CA THR A 503 -4.73 -17.58 -20.11
C THR A 503 -3.27 -17.14 -20.18
N GLY A 504 -2.87 -16.42 -21.24
CA GLY A 504 -1.47 -16.09 -21.50
C GLY A 504 -0.59 -17.34 -21.63
N ALA A 505 -1.20 -18.49 -21.91
CA ALA A 505 -0.56 -19.79 -21.89
C ALA A 505 -0.83 -20.54 -23.19
N THR A 506 0.05 -21.50 -23.49
CA THR A 506 -0.19 -22.51 -24.52
C THR A 506 -1.32 -23.41 -24.03
N VAL A 507 -2.50 -23.28 -24.63
CA VAL A 507 -3.69 -24.08 -24.29
C VAL A 507 -3.54 -25.48 -24.87
N LEU A 508 -2.95 -25.58 -26.06
CA LEU A 508 -2.72 -26.84 -26.72
C LEU A 508 -1.38 -26.86 -27.44
N GLU A 509 -0.68 -27.96 -27.29
CA GLU A 509 0.54 -28.25 -28.00
C GLU A 509 0.48 -29.67 -28.55
N GLN A 510 0.62 -29.81 -29.87
CA GLN A 510 0.61 -31.10 -30.53
C GLN A 510 1.64 -31.17 -31.66
N ARG A 511 1.97 -32.40 -32.07
CA ARG A 511 2.79 -32.64 -33.26
C ARG A 511 1.86 -32.98 -34.41
N SER A 512 1.89 -32.16 -35.46
CA SER A 512 1.12 -32.35 -36.68
C SER A 512 2.06 -32.78 -37.80
N ARG A 513 1.74 -33.87 -38.49
CA ARG A 513 2.44 -34.29 -39.71
C ARG A 513 1.70 -33.67 -40.88
N VAL A 514 2.34 -32.76 -41.60
CA VAL A 514 1.71 -32.10 -42.73
C VAL A 514 2.12 -32.85 -43.98
N ASN A 515 1.16 -33.47 -44.68
CA ASN A 515 1.42 -34.09 -45.97
C ASN A 515 1.28 -33.06 -47.10
N PRO A 516 2.38 -32.63 -47.76
CA PRO A 516 2.30 -31.64 -48.83
C PRO A 516 1.43 -32.11 -50.01
N GLN A 517 1.39 -33.42 -50.28
CA GLN A 517 0.62 -33.97 -51.41
C GLN A 517 -0.89 -33.80 -51.22
N THR A 518 -1.39 -34.01 -50.00
CA THR A 518 -2.81 -33.79 -49.67
C THR A 518 -3.20 -32.33 -49.93
N ILE A 519 -2.31 -31.41 -49.54
CA ILE A 519 -2.54 -29.99 -49.73
C ILE A 519 -2.48 -29.61 -51.21
N ASP A 520 -1.47 -30.09 -51.95
CA ASP A 520 -1.34 -29.82 -53.39
C ASP A 520 -2.57 -30.38 -54.17
N THR A 521 -3.06 -31.56 -53.80
CA THR A 521 -4.30 -32.15 -54.37
C THR A 521 -5.52 -31.26 -54.11
N ALA A 522 -5.65 -30.73 -52.89
CA ALA A 522 -6.75 -29.84 -52.56
C ALA A 522 -6.63 -28.47 -53.23
N LEU A 523 -5.41 -27.97 -53.46
CA LEU A 523 -5.16 -26.78 -54.27
C LEU A 523 -5.56 -26.98 -55.74
N GLU A 524 -5.22 -28.12 -56.34
CA GLU A 524 -5.69 -28.47 -57.69
C GLU A 524 -7.22 -28.57 -57.73
N GLY A 525 -7.84 -29.14 -56.69
CA GLY A 525 -9.29 -29.16 -56.53
C GLY A 525 -9.92 -27.76 -56.48
N LEU A 526 -9.27 -26.82 -55.78
CA LEU A 526 -9.69 -25.43 -55.69
C LEU A 526 -9.51 -24.69 -57.03
N GLU A 527 -8.40 -24.91 -57.73
CA GLU A 527 -8.15 -24.33 -59.05
C GLU A 527 -9.20 -24.81 -60.08
N ASN A 528 -9.53 -26.10 -60.04
CA ASN A 528 -10.62 -26.67 -60.84
C ASN A 528 -11.99 -26.08 -60.50
N LEU A 529 -12.22 -25.70 -59.24
CA LEU A 529 -13.45 -25.03 -58.81
C LEU A 529 -13.50 -23.59 -59.37
N LEU A 530 -12.39 -22.84 -59.26
CA LEU A 530 -12.31 -21.44 -59.71
C LEU A 530 -12.41 -21.30 -61.23
N THR A 531 -11.84 -22.23 -62.00
CA THR A 531 -11.86 -22.20 -63.48
C THR A 531 -13.23 -22.46 -64.09
N ARG A 532 -14.18 -23.07 -63.35
CA ARG A 532 -15.47 -23.53 -63.88
C ARG A 532 -16.66 -22.56 -63.70
N GLY A 533 -16.42 -21.29 -63.31
CA GLY A 533 -17.36 -20.17 -63.35
C GLY A 533 -18.65 -20.25 -62.50
N TRP A 534 -18.83 -19.28 -61.58
CA TRP A 534 -19.97 -18.97 -60.68
C TRP A 534 -20.36 -20.01 -59.60
N VAL A 535 -20.66 -19.49 -58.40
CA VAL A 535 -20.91 -20.24 -57.15
C VAL A 535 -22.36 -20.73 -57.11
N ASN A 536 -22.58 -22.03 -56.95
CA ASN A 536 -23.88 -22.61 -56.60
C ASN A 536 -23.77 -23.34 -55.25
N ALA A 537 -24.89 -23.61 -54.58
CA ALA A 537 -24.89 -24.24 -53.25
C ALA A 537 -24.13 -25.57 -53.21
N HIS A 538 -24.17 -26.35 -54.29
CA HIS A 538 -23.41 -27.59 -54.43
C HIS A 538 -21.88 -27.35 -54.45
N ARG A 539 -21.41 -26.23 -55.01
CA ARG A 539 -19.99 -25.86 -55.03
C ARG A 539 -19.51 -25.36 -53.66
N MET A 540 -20.39 -24.79 -52.83
CA MET A 540 -20.04 -24.46 -51.44
C MET A 540 -19.79 -25.72 -50.60
N GLY A 541 -20.64 -26.74 -50.70
CA GLY A 541 -20.37 -28.02 -50.03
C GLY A 541 -19.08 -28.70 -50.52
N TYR A 542 -18.74 -28.53 -51.81
CA TYR A 542 -17.45 -28.99 -52.32
C TYR A 542 -16.27 -28.17 -51.78
N LEU A 543 -16.41 -26.84 -51.67
CA LEU A 543 -15.41 -25.97 -51.05
C LEU A 543 -15.17 -26.33 -49.57
N GLU A 544 -16.24 -26.59 -48.81
CA GLU A 544 -16.14 -27.08 -47.43
C GLU A 544 -15.41 -28.44 -47.35
N SER A 545 -15.69 -29.35 -48.28
CA SER A 545 -15.00 -30.65 -48.35
C SER A 545 -13.50 -30.49 -48.66
N LEU A 546 -13.14 -29.56 -49.55
CA LEU A 546 -11.75 -29.20 -49.81
C LEU A 546 -11.12 -28.56 -48.56
N GLY A 547 -11.85 -27.69 -47.86
CA GLY A 547 -11.40 -27.08 -46.61
C GLY A 547 -11.13 -28.08 -45.49
N ARG A 548 -11.96 -29.13 -45.39
CA ARG A 548 -11.72 -30.26 -44.47
C ARG A 548 -10.48 -31.03 -44.86
N THR A 549 -10.31 -31.32 -46.15
CA THR A 549 -9.13 -32.03 -46.68
C THR A 549 -7.84 -31.24 -46.46
N LEU A 550 -7.88 -29.91 -46.64
CA LEU A 550 -6.75 -29.03 -46.39
C LEU A 550 -6.36 -28.96 -44.90
N GLY A 551 -7.35 -29.08 -44.01
CA GLY A 551 -7.18 -28.93 -42.56
C GLY A 551 -7.05 -30.23 -41.78
N GLU A 552 -7.24 -31.39 -42.41
CA GLU A 552 -7.33 -32.71 -41.79
C GLU A 552 -6.16 -32.97 -40.85
N ASP A 553 -4.94 -32.75 -41.34
CA ASP A 553 -3.69 -33.03 -40.63
C ASP A 553 -3.33 -32.00 -39.54
N ILE A 554 -3.95 -30.82 -39.57
CA ILE A 554 -3.51 -29.65 -38.78
C ILE A 554 -4.59 -29.22 -37.77
N ILE A 555 -5.81 -29.01 -38.24
CA ILE A 555 -6.89 -28.35 -37.50
C ILE A 555 -7.92 -29.32 -36.95
N GLN A 556 -8.09 -30.50 -37.52
CA GLN A 556 -9.15 -31.42 -37.07
C GLN A 556 -8.99 -31.81 -35.59
N ASN A 557 -7.76 -31.98 -35.12
CA ASN A 557 -7.47 -32.24 -33.70
C ASN A 557 -7.57 -30.99 -32.81
N LEU A 558 -7.76 -29.80 -33.39
CA LEU A 558 -7.94 -28.53 -32.70
C LEU A 558 -9.40 -28.08 -32.61
N ALA A 559 -10.30 -28.71 -33.36
CA ALA A 559 -11.69 -28.29 -33.54
C ALA A 559 -12.37 -27.96 -32.21
N ASP A 560 -12.34 -28.91 -31.27
CA ASP A 560 -12.98 -28.77 -29.97
C ASP A 560 -12.33 -27.66 -29.12
N THR A 561 -10.99 -27.55 -29.14
CA THR A 561 -10.25 -26.53 -28.40
C THR A 561 -10.49 -25.14 -28.98
N LEU A 562 -10.41 -24.99 -30.30
CA LEU A 562 -10.70 -23.73 -31.00
C LEU A 562 -12.15 -23.28 -30.78
N GLN A 563 -13.09 -24.22 -30.73
CA GLN A 563 -14.50 -23.93 -30.44
C GLN A 563 -14.71 -23.54 -28.97
N ALA A 564 -14.04 -24.19 -28.02
CA ALA A 564 -14.07 -23.81 -26.62
C ALA A 564 -13.54 -22.39 -26.41
N GLU A 565 -12.36 -22.10 -26.96
CA GLU A 565 -11.73 -20.77 -26.90
C GLU A 565 -12.56 -19.71 -27.64
N TYR A 566 -13.15 -20.06 -28.78
CA TYR A 566 -14.05 -19.17 -29.53
C TYR A 566 -15.24 -18.74 -28.67
N ARG A 567 -15.91 -19.70 -28.01
CA ARG A 567 -17.06 -19.42 -27.13
C ARG A 567 -16.64 -18.55 -25.94
N GLN A 568 -15.47 -18.81 -25.38
CA GLN A 568 -14.92 -18.02 -24.28
C GLN A 568 -14.64 -16.56 -24.70
N MET A 569 -14.06 -16.34 -25.88
CA MET A 569 -13.80 -14.98 -26.39
C MET A 569 -15.08 -14.27 -26.84
N ALA A 570 -16.03 -14.98 -27.45
CA ALA A 570 -17.31 -14.41 -27.84
C ALA A 570 -18.08 -13.90 -26.61
N TRP A 571 -17.96 -14.57 -25.45
CA TRP A 571 -18.56 -14.13 -24.19
C TRP A 571 -17.99 -12.81 -23.67
N LEU A 572 -16.73 -12.49 -23.96
CA LEU A 572 -16.11 -11.20 -23.63
C LEU A 572 -16.65 -10.04 -24.48
N GLY A 573 -17.66 -10.30 -25.31
CA GLY A 573 -18.37 -9.32 -26.12
C GLY A 573 -17.54 -8.78 -27.27
N SER A 574 -16.34 -9.32 -27.54
CA SER A 574 -15.32 -8.76 -28.41
C SER A 574 -15.52 -9.05 -29.91
N GLY A 575 -16.73 -8.94 -30.46
CA GLY A 575 -16.94 -9.15 -31.90
C GLY A 575 -16.44 -10.53 -32.40
N VAL A 576 -16.10 -10.62 -33.69
CA VAL A 576 -15.48 -11.83 -34.26
C VAL A 576 -14.06 -11.96 -33.72
N PRO A 577 -13.69 -13.07 -33.04
CA PRO A 577 -12.35 -13.24 -32.49
C PRO A 577 -11.30 -13.28 -33.60
N HIS A 578 -10.13 -12.74 -33.31
CA HIS A 578 -9.03 -12.75 -34.27
C HIS A 578 -8.28 -14.07 -34.15
N LEU A 579 -7.88 -14.65 -35.29
CA LEU A 579 -6.99 -15.79 -35.32
C LEU A 579 -5.72 -15.39 -36.07
N GLN A 580 -4.64 -15.26 -35.31
CA GLN A 580 -3.31 -14.96 -35.80
C GLN A 580 -2.57 -16.25 -36.12
N LEU A 581 -2.34 -16.49 -37.40
CA LEU A 581 -1.60 -17.63 -37.90
C LEU A 581 -0.12 -17.27 -37.99
N GLN A 582 0.70 -17.92 -37.18
CA GLN A 582 2.15 -17.81 -37.22
C GLN A 582 2.72 -19.03 -37.96
N LEU A 583 3.04 -18.82 -39.23
CA LEU A 583 3.30 -19.91 -40.18
C LEU A 583 4.73 -19.86 -40.72
N PRO A 584 5.37 -21.02 -40.94
CA PRO A 584 6.61 -21.12 -41.70
C PRO A 584 6.38 -20.67 -43.14
N ARG A 585 7.40 -20.05 -43.76
CA ARG A 585 7.31 -19.50 -45.12
C ARG A 585 6.81 -20.53 -46.15
N ARG A 586 7.15 -21.81 -46.00
CA ARG A 586 6.72 -22.89 -46.90
C ARG A 586 5.21 -23.15 -46.86
N LEU A 587 4.58 -22.96 -45.70
CA LEU A 587 3.14 -23.18 -45.52
C LEU A 587 2.29 -21.95 -45.87
N MET A 588 2.91 -20.78 -46.09
CA MET A 588 2.21 -19.54 -46.43
C MET A 588 1.50 -19.57 -47.77
N ARG A 589 1.93 -20.43 -48.70
CA ARG A 589 1.30 -20.59 -50.02
C ARG A 589 -0.11 -21.17 -49.96
N TYR A 590 -0.51 -21.72 -48.82
CA TYR A 590 -1.80 -22.38 -48.65
C TYR A 590 -2.92 -21.39 -48.29
N PRO A 591 -4.18 -21.66 -48.71
CA PRO A 591 -5.33 -20.81 -48.41
C PRO A 591 -5.89 -21.15 -47.03
N TRP A 592 -5.18 -20.72 -45.98
CA TRP A 592 -5.55 -21.00 -44.59
C TRP A 592 -6.96 -20.52 -44.21
N GLU A 593 -7.46 -19.50 -44.90
CA GLU A 593 -8.83 -18.98 -44.76
C GLU A 593 -9.89 -20.03 -45.05
N LEU A 594 -9.59 -20.94 -45.99
CA LEU A 594 -10.49 -21.98 -46.46
C LEU A 594 -10.39 -23.27 -45.63
N LEU A 595 -9.56 -23.31 -44.58
CA LEU A 595 -9.51 -24.49 -43.72
C LEU A 595 -10.81 -24.61 -42.93
N HIS A 596 -11.25 -25.85 -42.75
CA HIS A 596 -12.45 -26.16 -42.00
C HIS A 596 -12.08 -26.78 -40.66
N ASP A 597 -12.60 -26.22 -39.57
CA ASP A 597 -12.27 -26.65 -38.21
C ASP A 597 -13.33 -27.58 -37.58
N GLY A 598 -14.08 -28.31 -38.41
CA GLY A 598 -15.22 -29.12 -37.99
C GLY A 598 -16.55 -28.37 -37.88
N GLU A 599 -16.56 -27.09 -37.51
CA GLU A 599 -17.79 -26.29 -37.37
C GLU A 599 -18.03 -25.36 -38.57
N GLY A 600 -16.97 -24.83 -39.18
CA GLY A 600 -17.07 -24.01 -40.38
C GLY A 600 -15.72 -23.66 -40.98
N LEU A 601 -15.71 -22.81 -42.01
CA LEU A 601 -14.47 -22.27 -42.57
C LEU A 601 -13.86 -21.25 -41.62
N LEU A 602 -12.54 -21.23 -41.48
CA LEU A 602 -11.86 -20.31 -40.58
C LEU A 602 -12.18 -18.84 -40.88
N LEU A 603 -12.33 -18.46 -42.16
CA LEU A 603 -12.65 -17.09 -42.55
C LEU A 603 -14.05 -16.62 -42.16
N GLU A 604 -14.98 -17.54 -41.98
CA GLU A 604 -16.35 -17.23 -41.57
C GLU A 604 -16.43 -17.05 -40.06
N ARG A 605 -15.52 -17.69 -39.34
CA ARG A 605 -15.50 -17.75 -37.88
C ARG A 605 -14.53 -16.77 -37.26
N TYR A 606 -13.42 -16.47 -37.92
CA TYR A 606 -12.33 -15.68 -37.34
C TYR A 606 -11.94 -14.51 -38.25
N ALA A 607 -11.58 -13.39 -37.63
CA ALA A 607 -10.83 -12.33 -38.32
C ALA A 607 -9.37 -12.80 -38.46
N LEU A 608 -9.03 -13.36 -39.61
CA LEU A 608 -7.74 -14.00 -39.85
C LEU A 608 -6.63 -12.98 -40.15
N GLY A 609 -5.48 -13.17 -39.50
CA GLY A 609 -4.25 -12.46 -39.80
C GLY A 609 -3.10 -13.45 -39.97
N ARG A 610 -2.27 -13.27 -41.00
CA ARG A 610 -1.09 -14.11 -41.23
C ARG A 610 0.18 -13.36 -40.83
N GLN A 611 1.06 -14.00 -40.08
CA GLN A 611 2.40 -13.51 -39.78
C GLN A 611 3.46 -14.50 -40.26
N VAL A 612 4.44 -13.99 -41.00
CA VAL A 612 5.56 -14.77 -41.55
C VAL A 612 6.70 -14.81 -40.54
N PHE A 613 7.16 -16.01 -40.20
CA PHE A 613 8.48 -16.18 -39.58
C PHE A 613 9.56 -15.96 -40.64
N ALA A 614 10.45 -14.99 -40.40
CA ALA A 614 11.78 -15.03 -41.02
C ALA A 614 12.59 -16.10 -40.28
N ASP A 615 13.36 -16.93 -40.99
CA ASP A 615 14.24 -17.96 -40.41
C ASP A 615 15.35 -17.39 -39.50
N ALA A 616 15.37 -16.07 -39.27
CA ALA A 616 16.15 -15.49 -38.20
C ALA A 616 15.59 -15.99 -36.87
N ALA A 617 16.42 -16.71 -36.11
CA ALA A 617 16.09 -17.20 -34.78
C ALA A 617 15.44 -16.09 -33.95
N ILE A 618 14.10 -16.10 -33.89
CA ILE A 618 13.37 -15.27 -32.97
C ILE A 618 13.87 -15.68 -31.60
N ALA A 619 14.46 -14.73 -30.87
CA ALA A 619 14.85 -14.92 -29.50
C ALA A 619 13.65 -15.58 -28.82
N LYS A 620 13.81 -16.86 -28.42
CA LYS A 620 12.75 -17.63 -27.77
C LYS A 620 12.07 -16.70 -26.78
N PRO A 621 10.74 -16.47 -26.85
CA PRO A 621 10.06 -15.72 -25.82
C PRO A 621 10.47 -16.37 -24.52
N GLN A 622 11.22 -15.64 -23.69
CA GLN A 622 11.67 -16.15 -22.41
C GLN A 622 10.39 -16.60 -21.71
N PRO A 623 10.25 -17.87 -21.32
CA PRO A 623 9.10 -18.28 -20.54
C PRO A 623 9.01 -17.31 -19.38
N GLN A 624 7.84 -16.68 -19.21
CA GLN A 624 7.60 -15.79 -18.08
C GLN A 624 8.06 -16.56 -16.85
N ARG A 625 9.15 -16.10 -16.23
CA ARG A 625 9.64 -16.73 -15.02
C ARG A 625 8.44 -16.71 -14.07
N PRO A 626 8.05 -17.84 -13.46
CA PRO A 626 7.17 -17.76 -12.30
C PRO A 626 7.80 -16.74 -11.36
N SER A 627 6.99 -15.89 -10.74
CA SER A 627 7.42 -14.81 -9.83
C SER A 627 8.16 -15.38 -8.62
N GLY A 628 9.35 -15.93 -8.83
CA GLY A 628 10.33 -16.29 -7.83
C GLY A 628 11.01 -15.01 -7.40
N GLY A 629 11.27 -14.90 -6.10
CA GLY A 629 11.77 -13.70 -5.43
C GLY A 629 12.79 -12.93 -6.25
N ILE A 630 12.58 -11.60 -6.28
CA ILE A 630 13.40 -10.62 -6.99
C ILE A 630 14.88 -10.95 -6.75
N ARG A 631 15.59 -11.36 -7.80
CA ARG A 631 17.06 -11.38 -7.79
C ARG A 631 17.51 -10.06 -8.38
N VAL A 632 17.90 -9.15 -7.51
CA VAL A 632 18.48 -7.86 -7.89
C VAL A 632 19.89 -8.12 -8.42
N LEU A 633 20.13 -7.77 -9.69
CA LEU A 633 21.49 -7.59 -10.21
C LEU A 633 21.87 -6.15 -9.92
N VAL A 634 22.64 -5.94 -8.86
CA VAL A 634 23.27 -4.64 -8.60
C VAL A 634 24.49 -4.55 -9.51
N ILE A 635 24.38 -3.82 -10.61
CA ILE A 635 25.55 -3.34 -11.36
C ILE A 635 25.87 -1.96 -10.79
N GLY A 636 26.59 -1.94 -9.68
CA GLY A 636 27.36 -0.76 -9.30
C GLY A 636 28.69 -0.83 -10.03
N ASP A 637 29.15 0.29 -10.59
CA ASP A 637 30.57 0.46 -10.92
C ASP A 637 31.34 0.40 -9.59
N PRO A 638 32.00 -0.72 -9.26
CA PRO A 638 32.51 -0.89 -7.93
C PRO A 638 33.99 -0.52 -8.01
N LEU A 639 34.31 0.71 -7.63
CA LEU A 639 35.64 1.01 -7.13
C LEU A 639 35.80 0.26 -5.80
N LEU A 640 36.04 -1.05 -5.90
CA LEU A 640 36.40 -1.88 -4.76
C LEU A 640 37.83 -1.51 -4.40
N ASP A 641 38.05 -1.07 -3.17
CA ASP A 641 39.41 -0.90 -2.68
C ASP A 641 40.09 -2.28 -2.53
N ALA A 642 41.42 -2.24 -2.44
CA ALA A 642 42.24 -3.46 -2.36
C ALA A 642 42.02 -4.25 -1.05
N ASP A 643 41.55 -3.60 0.01
CA ASP A 643 41.32 -4.22 1.31
C ASP A 643 40.07 -5.12 1.24
N PHE A 644 39.02 -4.66 0.55
CA PHE A 644 37.81 -5.46 0.30
C PHE A 644 38.10 -6.74 -0.50
N LEU A 645 38.97 -6.66 -1.53
CA LEU A 645 39.35 -7.84 -2.33
C LEU A 645 40.17 -8.84 -1.50
N THR A 646 41.00 -8.35 -0.60
CA THR A 646 41.81 -9.19 0.31
C THR A 646 40.92 -9.91 1.32
N GLU A 647 39.99 -9.19 1.95
CA GLU A 647 39.02 -9.77 2.90
C GLU A 647 38.10 -10.79 2.21
N ALA A 648 37.70 -10.55 0.96
CA ALA A 648 36.88 -11.47 0.19
C ALA A 648 37.62 -12.78 -0.17
N ALA A 649 38.93 -12.70 -0.45
CA ALA A 649 39.77 -13.85 -0.74
C ALA A 649 40.04 -14.71 0.51
N GLU A 650 40.27 -14.07 1.66
CA GLU A 650 40.49 -14.76 2.94
C GLU A 650 39.25 -15.52 3.42
N ASN A 651 38.06 -15.03 3.09
CA ASN A 651 36.78 -15.62 3.50
C ASN A 651 36.29 -16.80 2.62
N GLY A 652 37.09 -17.28 1.66
CA GLY A 652 36.81 -18.51 0.91
C GLY A 652 35.54 -18.50 0.05
N ARG A 653 34.99 -17.33 -0.25
CA ARG A 653 33.80 -17.20 -1.12
C ARG A 653 34.24 -17.33 -2.58
N GLN A 654 34.14 -18.54 -3.14
CA GLN A 654 34.32 -18.76 -4.57
C GLN A 654 33.14 -18.15 -5.35
N TRP A 655 33.35 -16.98 -5.95
CA TRP A 655 32.43 -16.40 -6.92
C TRP A 655 32.69 -17.06 -8.27
N GLN A 656 31.86 -18.04 -8.62
CA GLN A 656 31.84 -18.58 -9.98
C GLN A 656 31.34 -17.46 -10.91
N GLN A 657 32.20 -17.05 -11.85
CA GLN A 657 31.99 -16.08 -12.94
C GLN A 657 32.57 -14.67 -12.70
N LEU A 658 33.88 -14.56 -12.83
CA LEU A 658 34.51 -13.46 -13.54
C LEU A 658 35.31 -14.08 -14.70
N PRO A 659 35.15 -13.62 -15.96
CA PRO A 659 36.06 -14.00 -17.04
C PRO A 659 37.42 -13.36 -16.77
N ASP A 660 38.49 -14.11 -17.02
CA ASP A 660 39.89 -13.73 -16.84
C ASP A 660 40.16 -12.22 -17.07
N ALA A 661 40.45 -11.50 -15.99
CA ALA A 661 41.17 -10.22 -15.95
C ALA A 661 41.79 -10.03 -14.57
#